data_AF-A0AAV2I618-F1
#
_entry.id   AF-A0AAV2I618-F1
#
_cell.length_a   1.000
_cell.length_b   1.000
_cell.length_c   1.000
_cell.angle_alpha   90.00
_cell.angle_beta   90.00
_cell.angle_gamma   90.00
#
_symmetry.space_group_name_H-M   'P 1'
#
loop_
_entity.id
_entity.type
_entity.pdbx_description
1 polymer ?
#
loop_
_entity_poly.entity_id
_entity_poly.type
_entity_poly.pdbx_seq_one_letter_code
_entity_poly.pdbx_strand_id
1 'polypeptide(L)'
;MSSEILDEPANVSNHSLNHKQDTASTSENDYIPSSCGDANLRIMPNTDSDTTKVTTSSNKSLNCKMTSSEHSESQHEMNGDFKPLPISNLVSSINTSPSKNKQPVVSDSVKKHSMDSASVMRDHLALHETSPKSTAALTGELSVPLFYSGKHILITGATGFIGKVLIEKLLRCCPDLECLYCLIRPKNKQTIQNRLDEITSSKLFDRLRKERPNFANQLRPICGDMLLPNLGISDSDRQLMEQNVHIVFHNAATVRFDEPLRVAVEMNVVAVHKMLNLCRKFEHLMAFVHVSTAYANCDRPYIEETVYPPPVEPQKIIDVLEWMDDEMLELFTPKLMGEKPNTYTYTKQLAEHLLITEGADLPLAIIRPSIVGAAWKEPFPGWIDNYNGPSGIYIAAGRGILRSMKGESNAIADIVPVDIPVNIMITVGWYTAVAKPKSVLIYHATTGGANPFTWGDMSGIVNKSFKHTPLEGCFRRPNVAIVSNSFLHDYWTCVSHLFPAYICDIAYRLMGKKPRMVKLYNKLHRSIECLKFFTCNEWQWANTNHDMLKHQLLPADLKTFYFDPLPLHWPTYIENYCLGAKKYVLNEDLSGLPAARAHIRKLRIIRYVFNSAIAVILWRVLIAKSQFARNLWFFIVGLVFKFVQYFRITSTMQKS
;
A
#
# COMPACT_ATOMS: atom_id res chain seq x y z
N MET A 1 -20.89 34.17 -45.66
CA MET A 1 -21.78 33.07 -46.10
C MET A 1 -22.17 32.30 -44.84
N SER A 2 -23.01 32.92 -44.01
CA SER A 2 -24.48 32.70 -43.85
C SER A 2 -24.64 31.87 -42.55
N SER A 3 -24.99 32.38 -41.35
CA SER A 3 -26.20 33.10 -40.90
C SER A 3 -27.46 32.35 -41.35
N GLU A 4 -28.36 31.83 -40.50
CA GLU A 4 -29.19 32.50 -39.49
C GLU A 4 -30.21 31.49 -38.87
N ILE A 5 -30.69 31.75 -37.61
CA ILE A 5 -32.14 31.71 -37.16
C ILE A 5 -32.83 30.34 -36.91
N LEU A 6 -33.69 30.03 -35.90
CA LEU A 6 -34.38 30.68 -34.75
C LEU A 6 -34.96 29.60 -33.77
N ASP A 7 -35.19 30.05 -32.52
CA ASP A 7 -36.33 29.83 -31.57
C ASP A 7 -36.80 28.47 -30.95
N GLU A 8 -36.94 28.56 -29.62
CA GLU A 8 -37.70 27.79 -28.59
C GLU A 8 -39.25 28.02 -28.67
N PRO A 9 -40.12 27.59 -27.70
CA PRO A 9 -40.30 26.34 -26.92
C PRO A 9 -41.79 25.87 -26.80
N ALA A 10 -42.05 24.87 -25.93
CA ALA A 10 -43.30 24.51 -25.18
C ALA A 10 -43.91 23.13 -25.52
N ASN A 11 -44.75 22.46 -24.71
CA ASN A 11 -44.82 22.12 -23.28
C ASN A 11 -45.98 21.07 -23.18
N VAL A 12 -45.94 20.17 -22.19
CA VAL A 12 -47.06 19.36 -21.61
C VAL A 12 -47.73 18.23 -22.43
N SER A 13 -47.66 16.99 -21.90
CA SER A 13 -48.85 16.12 -21.73
C SER A 13 -48.66 15.05 -20.65
N ASN A 14 -49.69 14.94 -19.80
CA ASN A 14 -49.87 14.09 -18.61
C ASN A 14 -50.05 12.58 -18.90
N HIS A 15 -49.90 11.79 -17.81
CA HIS A 15 -50.54 10.51 -17.41
C HIS A 15 -49.48 9.52 -16.90
N SER A 16 -49.66 8.72 -15.85
CA SER A 16 -50.75 8.51 -14.88
C SER A 16 -50.22 7.57 -13.79
N LEU A 17 -50.67 7.79 -12.55
CA LEU A 17 -50.51 6.88 -11.42
C LEU A 17 -51.09 5.50 -11.71
N ASN A 18 -50.42 4.44 -11.23
CA ASN A 18 -51.10 3.19 -10.93
C ASN A 18 -50.56 2.58 -9.63
N HIS A 19 -51.47 2.47 -8.67
CA HIS A 19 -51.37 1.68 -7.45
C HIS A 19 -51.28 0.19 -7.79
N LYS A 20 -50.43 -0.55 -7.06
CA LYS A 20 -50.68 -1.94 -6.69
C LYS A 20 -50.32 -2.14 -5.22
N GLN A 21 -51.37 -2.32 -4.42
CA GLN A 21 -51.32 -3.08 -3.18
C GLN A 21 -51.17 -4.56 -3.56
N ASP A 22 -50.38 -5.33 -2.81
CA ASP A 22 -50.90 -6.54 -2.18
C ASP A 22 -49.90 -7.21 -1.23
N THR A 23 -50.41 -7.43 -0.02
CA THR A 23 -50.23 -8.59 0.88
C THR A 23 -48.82 -9.01 1.32
N ALA A 24 -48.52 -8.67 2.58
CA ALA A 24 -47.52 -9.35 3.41
C ALA A 24 -48.24 -10.20 4.45
N SER A 25 -48.07 -11.52 4.36
CA SER A 25 -48.41 -12.49 5.40
C SER A 25 -47.24 -12.63 6.38
N THR A 26 -47.55 -12.43 7.65
CA THR A 26 -46.72 -12.60 8.83
C THR A 26 -46.32 -14.06 9.08
N SER A 27 -45.05 -14.28 9.42
CA SER A 27 -44.64 -15.38 10.31
C SER A 27 -43.51 -14.90 11.22
N GLU A 28 -43.81 -14.84 12.50
CA GLU A 28 -42.92 -14.57 13.62
C GLU A 28 -41.82 -15.63 13.72
N ASN A 29 -40.62 -15.21 14.12
CA ASN A 29 -39.84 -15.96 15.11
C ASN A 29 -38.81 -15.02 15.74
N ASP A 30 -38.97 -14.84 17.04
CA ASP A 30 -38.10 -14.12 17.95
C ASP A 30 -36.70 -14.77 18.03
N TYR A 31 -35.65 -13.95 17.96
CA TYR A 31 -34.40 -14.26 18.65
C TYR A 31 -33.74 -12.96 19.16
N ILE A 32 -33.51 -12.97 20.46
CA ILE A 32 -32.96 -11.90 21.31
C ILE A 32 -31.49 -11.63 20.93
N PRO A 33 -31.05 -10.36 20.72
CA PRO A 33 -29.64 -10.05 20.51
C PRO A 33 -28.94 -9.72 21.84
N SER A 34 -27.85 -10.43 22.11
CA SER A 34 -26.88 -10.09 23.16
C SER A 34 -25.98 -8.92 22.72
N SER A 35 -25.67 -8.07 23.68
CA SER A 35 -24.95 -6.81 23.56
C SER A 35 -23.42 -6.98 23.53
N CYS A 36 -22.77 -6.38 22.54
CA CYS A 36 -21.46 -5.71 22.57
C CYS A 36 -21.23 -5.21 21.14
N GLY A 37 -21.11 -3.91 20.84
CA GLY A 37 -20.13 -3.00 21.40
C GLY A 37 -19.04 -2.84 20.35
N ASP A 38 -19.27 -2.03 19.30
CA ASP A 38 -18.13 -1.46 18.58
C ASP A 38 -18.39 -0.23 17.71
N ALA A 39 -17.41 0.67 17.80
CA ALA A 39 -17.36 1.98 17.20
C ALA A 39 -16.97 1.92 15.72
N ASN A 40 -17.89 2.32 14.83
CA ASN A 40 -17.59 2.54 13.42
C ASN A 40 -17.62 4.04 13.08
N LEU A 41 -16.43 4.62 12.94
CA LEU A 41 -16.22 5.97 12.43
C LEU A 41 -16.41 5.98 10.90
N ARG A 42 -17.64 6.21 10.44
CA ARG A 42 -17.90 6.69 9.06
C ARG A 42 -17.70 8.21 9.03
N ILE A 43 -16.81 8.67 8.16
CA ILE A 43 -16.75 10.08 7.77
C ILE A 43 -17.84 10.28 6.72
N MET A 44 -18.91 11.00 7.08
CA MET A 44 -19.89 11.54 6.14
C MET A 44 -19.90 13.07 6.19
N PRO A 45 -20.23 13.74 5.08
CA PRO A 45 -20.23 15.19 4.98
C PRO A 45 -21.47 15.82 5.62
N ASN A 46 -21.30 17.06 6.08
CA ASN A 46 -22.26 17.91 6.79
C ASN A 46 -23.66 18.01 6.16
N THR A 47 -24.68 18.01 7.03
CA THR A 47 -25.72 19.06 7.11
C THR A 47 -26.24 19.13 8.56
N ASP A 48 -26.26 20.33 9.13
CA ASP A 48 -26.73 20.65 10.49
C ASP A 48 -28.27 20.67 10.58
N SER A 49 -28.83 20.21 11.70
CA SER A 49 -29.98 20.84 12.37
C SER A 49 -30.13 20.37 13.83
N ASP A 50 -30.39 21.34 14.69
CA ASP A 50 -30.49 21.28 16.16
C ASP A 50 -31.67 20.43 16.68
N THR A 51 -31.51 19.80 17.85
CA THR A 51 -32.26 20.17 19.08
C THR A 51 -31.87 19.35 20.32
N THR A 52 -31.85 20.06 21.43
CA THR A 52 -31.56 19.70 22.83
C THR A 52 -32.38 18.56 23.44
N LYS A 53 -31.79 17.80 24.38
CA LYS A 53 -32.31 17.63 25.76
C LYS A 53 -31.29 17.03 26.73
N VAL A 54 -31.31 17.63 27.93
CA VAL A 54 -30.52 17.39 29.14
C VAL A 54 -31.11 16.22 29.93
N THR A 55 -30.27 15.40 30.55
CA THR A 55 -30.53 14.83 31.89
C THR A 55 -29.25 14.34 32.58
N THR A 56 -29.18 14.68 33.87
CA THR A 56 -28.13 14.49 34.86
C THR A 56 -28.25 13.17 35.64
N SER A 57 -27.16 12.81 36.34
CA SER A 57 -27.02 11.94 37.54
C SER A 57 -26.05 10.77 37.28
N SER A 58 -25.20 10.30 38.20
CA SER A 58 -24.68 10.77 39.48
C SER A 58 -23.57 9.78 39.87
N ASN A 59 -22.45 10.28 40.41
CA ASN A 59 -21.36 9.48 40.97
C ASN A 59 -21.81 8.55 42.11
N LYS A 60 -21.20 7.35 42.20
CA LYS A 60 -20.81 6.74 43.48
C LYS A 60 -19.72 5.69 43.29
N SER A 61 -18.56 6.01 43.84
CA SER A 61 -17.41 5.14 44.13
C SER A 61 -17.74 4.11 45.23
N LEU A 62 -17.19 2.90 45.14
CA LEU A 62 -17.18 1.95 46.24
C LEU A 62 -15.76 1.42 46.48
N ASN A 63 -15.37 1.53 47.75
CA ASN A 63 -14.07 1.28 48.32
C ASN A 63 -13.79 -0.22 48.53
N CYS A 64 -12.50 -0.52 48.47
CA CYS A 64 -11.83 -1.72 48.93
C CYS A 64 -11.88 -1.85 50.47
N LYS A 65 -11.93 -3.08 50.99
CA LYS A 65 -11.57 -3.42 52.38
C LYS A 65 -10.90 -4.79 52.41
N MET A 66 -9.65 -4.81 52.88
CA MET A 66 -8.91 -5.99 53.30
C MET A 66 -9.42 -6.52 54.65
N THR A 67 -9.28 -7.82 54.87
CA THR A 67 -9.04 -8.41 56.19
C THR A 67 -8.11 -9.61 56.06
N SER A 68 -7.13 -9.68 56.97
CA SER A 68 -6.05 -10.64 57.15
C SER A 68 -6.27 -11.57 58.35
N SER A 69 -5.72 -12.79 58.31
CA SER A 69 -5.08 -13.61 59.41
C SER A 69 -5.14 -15.11 59.02
N GLU A 70 -4.00 -15.79 58.79
CA GLU A 70 -3.20 -16.65 59.71
C GLU A 70 -3.92 -17.96 60.12
N HIS A 71 -3.39 -19.18 60.20
CA HIS A 71 -2.08 -19.86 60.09
C HIS A 71 -2.39 -21.37 59.85
N SER A 72 -1.58 -22.21 59.18
CA SER A 72 -0.58 -23.09 59.83
C SER A 72 -0.02 -24.13 58.83
N GLU A 73 1.18 -24.62 59.15
CA GLU A 73 2.15 -25.36 58.35
C GLU A 73 1.85 -26.86 58.16
N SER A 74 2.38 -27.45 57.08
CA SER A 74 3.11 -28.73 57.17
C SER A 74 4.06 -28.90 55.98
N GLN A 75 5.26 -29.37 56.30
CA GLN A 75 6.43 -29.56 55.46
C GLN A 75 6.36 -30.87 54.65
N HIS A 76 6.90 -30.88 53.44
CA HIS A 76 7.60 -32.05 52.90
C HIS A 76 8.66 -31.63 51.86
N GLU A 77 9.91 -31.94 52.17
CA GLU A 77 11.09 -31.81 51.29
C GLU A 77 11.12 -32.89 50.20
N MET A 78 11.63 -32.54 49.01
CA MET A 78 12.50 -33.42 48.23
C MET A 78 13.52 -32.60 47.43
N ASN A 79 14.79 -32.94 47.64
CA ASN A 79 16.00 -32.36 47.04
C ASN A 79 16.20 -32.79 45.57
N GLY A 80 16.85 -31.92 44.78
CA GLY A 80 17.42 -32.23 43.47
C GLY A 80 18.34 -31.09 42.98
N ASP A 81 19.63 -31.39 42.88
CA ASP A 81 20.79 -30.50 42.76
C ASP A 81 20.86 -29.57 41.52
N PHE A 82 21.29 -28.32 41.73
CA PHE A 82 21.96 -27.49 40.72
C PHE A 82 23.19 -26.80 41.32
N LYS A 83 24.39 -27.14 40.82
CA LYS A 83 25.68 -26.53 41.20
C LYS A 83 25.94 -25.22 40.44
N PRO A 84 26.39 -24.14 41.10
CA PRO A 84 26.92 -22.96 40.42
C PRO A 84 28.46 -23.00 40.34
N LEU A 85 29.04 -22.41 39.29
CA LEU A 85 30.48 -22.11 39.20
C LEU A 85 30.70 -20.60 38.96
N PRO A 86 31.85 -20.04 39.40
CA PRO A 86 31.86 -18.75 40.08
C PRO A 86 32.51 -17.59 39.31
N ILE A 87 32.17 -16.38 39.73
CA ILE A 87 32.81 -15.11 39.36
C ILE A 87 33.85 -14.76 40.42
N SER A 88 35.11 -14.54 40.02
CA SER A 88 35.98 -13.47 40.53
C SER A 88 37.36 -13.51 39.85
N ASN A 89 37.72 -12.43 39.15
CA ASN A 89 38.76 -11.52 39.65
C ASN A 89 38.86 -10.28 38.75
N LEU A 90 38.77 -9.14 39.41
CA LEU A 90 38.82 -7.79 38.87
C LEU A 90 40.13 -7.14 39.37
N VAL A 91 40.59 -6.12 38.64
CA VAL A 91 41.43 -4.98 39.06
C VAL A 91 42.92 -5.02 38.68
N SER A 92 43.30 -4.19 37.71
CA SER A 92 44.15 -3.01 37.99
C SER A 92 44.09 -1.92 36.89
N SER A 93 43.62 -0.73 37.32
CA SER A 93 44.01 0.66 36.95
C SER A 93 44.14 1.07 35.47
N ILE A 94 43.26 1.91 34.89
CA ILE A 94 43.01 3.36 35.05
C ILE A 94 43.97 4.28 34.25
N ASN A 95 43.35 5.10 33.36
CA ASN A 95 43.69 6.43 32.80
C ASN A 95 44.62 6.59 31.57
N THR A 96 44.03 6.92 30.40
CA THR A 96 43.89 8.29 29.83
C THR A 96 43.56 8.26 28.31
N SER A 97 42.58 9.06 27.89
CA SER A 97 42.22 9.41 26.49
C SER A 97 43.12 10.55 25.94
N PRO A 98 43.13 10.95 24.62
CA PRO A 98 42.09 10.78 23.60
C PRO A 98 42.54 10.34 22.18
N SER A 99 41.60 9.76 21.42
CA SER A 99 41.77 9.41 20.01
C SER A 99 41.67 10.65 19.10
N LYS A 100 42.62 10.79 18.19
CA LYS A 100 42.58 11.69 17.02
C LYS A 100 42.39 10.85 15.75
N ASN A 101 41.45 11.30 14.92
CA ASN A 101 41.24 11.01 13.51
C ASN A 101 42.38 10.28 12.77
N LYS A 102 42.07 9.13 12.16
CA LYS A 102 42.65 8.74 10.87
C LYS A 102 41.58 8.09 9.98
N GLN A 103 41.45 8.65 8.78
CA GLN A 103 40.72 8.10 7.65
C GLN A 103 41.22 6.69 7.29
N PRO A 104 40.40 5.81 6.72
CA PRO A 104 40.89 4.54 6.20
C PRO A 104 41.64 4.78 4.89
N VAL A 105 42.87 4.26 4.87
CA VAL A 105 43.76 4.12 3.73
C VAL A 105 43.15 3.11 2.75
N VAL A 106 43.05 3.51 1.48
CA VAL A 106 42.75 2.62 0.35
C VAL A 106 43.99 1.74 0.13
N SER A 107 43.80 0.42 0.18
CA SER A 107 44.81 -0.55 -0.25
C SER A 107 44.36 -1.20 -1.55
N ASP A 108 45.12 -0.95 -2.60
CA ASP A 108 45.03 -1.56 -3.92
C ASP A 108 45.48 -3.03 -3.86
N SER A 109 44.52 -3.96 -3.86
CA SER A 109 44.73 -5.31 -4.39
C SER A 109 43.41 -6.09 -4.47
N VAL A 110 42.59 -5.83 -5.49
CA VAL A 110 41.58 -6.80 -5.94
C VAL A 110 41.88 -7.12 -7.40
N LYS A 111 42.59 -8.23 -7.60
CA LYS A 111 42.72 -8.86 -8.92
C LYS A 111 41.33 -9.31 -9.35
N LYS A 112 40.90 -8.85 -10.52
CA LYS A 112 39.75 -9.34 -11.29
C LYS A 112 39.86 -10.87 -11.43
N HIS A 113 38.97 -11.60 -10.77
CA HIS A 113 38.45 -12.86 -11.31
C HIS A 113 37.06 -12.55 -11.88
N SER A 114 36.99 -12.30 -13.19
CA SER A 114 35.73 -12.43 -13.90
C SER A 114 35.42 -13.92 -13.98
N MET A 115 34.47 -14.38 -13.16
CA MET A 115 33.82 -15.65 -13.42
C MET A 115 32.96 -15.47 -14.67
N ASP A 116 33.32 -16.21 -15.72
CA ASP A 116 32.61 -16.26 -17.00
C ASP A 116 31.20 -16.82 -16.77
N SER A 117 30.19 -15.96 -16.90
CA SER A 117 28.77 -16.32 -16.75
C SER A 117 28.33 -17.44 -17.70
N ALA A 118 29.09 -17.68 -18.79
CA ALA A 118 28.83 -18.76 -19.73
C ALA A 118 29.30 -20.15 -19.26
N SER A 119 30.15 -20.25 -18.22
CA SER A 119 30.61 -21.56 -17.70
C SER A 119 29.61 -22.13 -16.68
N VAL A 120 29.06 -21.28 -15.80
CA VAL A 120 28.03 -21.67 -14.82
C VAL A 120 26.73 -22.11 -15.53
N MET A 121 26.43 -21.51 -16.68
CA MET A 121 25.25 -21.85 -17.47
C MET A 121 25.38 -23.20 -18.18
N ARG A 122 26.62 -23.62 -18.54
CA ARG A 122 26.88 -24.93 -19.16
C ARG A 122 26.80 -26.08 -18.16
N ASP A 123 27.29 -25.88 -16.94
CA ASP A 123 27.30 -26.93 -15.92
C ASP A 123 25.90 -27.21 -15.34
N HIS A 124 24.97 -26.24 -15.36
CA HIS A 124 23.58 -26.47 -14.97
C HIS A 124 22.68 -27.07 -16.05
N LEU A 125 23.04 -26.95 -17.34
CA LEU A 125 22.26 -27.51 -18.45
C LEU A 125 22.62 -28.97 -18.76
N ALA A 126 23.78 -29.47 -18.33
CA ALA A 126 24.30 -30.78 -18.72
C ALA A 126 23.75 -31.99 -17.92
N LEU A 127 22.90 -31.79 -16.91
CA LEU A 127 22.44 -32.88 -16.02
C LEU A 127 20.96 -33.31 -16.21
N HIS A 128 20.30 -32.88 -17.27
CA HIS A 128 18.89 -33.22 -17.51
C HIS A 128 18.60 -33.64 -18.95
N GLU A 129 19.11 -34.81 -19.36
CA GLU A 129 18.55 -35.56 -20.48
C GLU A 129 18.13 -36.96 -20.02
N THR A 130 16.82 -37.17 -19.84
CA THR A 130 16.05 -38.35 -20.29
C THR A 130 14.54 -38.13 -20.04
N SER A 131 13.79 -38.07 -21.15
CA SER A 131 12.32 -37.97 -21.46
C SER A 131 11.31 -38.72 -20.52
N PRO A 132 9.95 -38.50 -20.53
CA PRO A 132 9.11 -37.92 -21.60
C PRO A 132 7.89 -36.98 -21.26
N LYS A 133 7.52 -36.18 -22.29
CA LYS A 133 6.19 -35.57 -22.62
C LYS A 133 5.64 -34.37 -21.81
N SER A 134 5.83 -33.17 -22.38
CA SER A 134 4.78 -32.15 -22.59
C SER A 134 5.12 -31.37 -23.86
N THR A 135 4.58 -31.79 -25.00
CA THR A 135 4.93 -31.25 -26.32
C THR A 135 4.31 -29.88 -26.62
N ALA A 136 3.27 -29.45 -25.90
CA ALA A 136 2.52 -28.23 -26.26
C ALA A 136 3.19 -26.90 -25.85
N ALA A 137 3.99 -26.86 -24.78
CA ALA A 137 4.84 -25.69 -24.49
C ALA A 137 6.00 -25.60 -25.49
N LEU A 138 6.56 -26.75 -25.86
CA LEU A 138 7.74 -26.86 -26.71
C LEU A 138 7.45 -26.59 -28.20
N THR A 139 6.19 -26.68 -28.65
CA THR A 139 5.81 -26.36 -30.04
C THR A 139 5.53 -24.87 -30.29
N GLY A 140 5.42 -24.03 -29.25
CA GLY A 140 5.13 -22.61 -29.43
C GLY A 140 3.75 -22.32 -30.06
N GLU A 141 2.76 -23.20 -29.84
CA GLU A 141 1.43 -23.07 -30.45
C GLU A 141 0.32 -22.75 -29.43
N LEU A 142 0.51 -23.03 -28.14
CA LEU A 142 -0.51 -22.78 -27.11
C LEU A 142 -0.40 -21.37 -26.52
N SER A 143 -1.24 -20.45 -26.99
CA SER A 143 -1.33 -19.10 -26.44
C SER A 143 -1.89 -19.07 -25.02
N VAL A 144 -1.59 -17.99 -24.29
CA VAL A 144 -2.09 -17.76 -22.93
C VAL A 144 -3.62 -17.78 -22.88
N PRO A 145 -4.37 -17.05 -23.75
CA PRO A 145 -5.83 -17.11 -23.75
C PRO A 145 -6.39 -18.50 -24.02
N LEU A 146 -5.79 -19.23 -24.97
CA LEU A 146 -6.25 -20.57 -25.36
C LEU A 146 -6.07 -21.59 -24.22
N PHE A 147 -5.00 -21.47 -23.43
CA PHE A 147 -4.80 -22.28 -22.23
C PHE A 147 -5.92 -22.10 -21.19
N TYR A 148 -6.38 -20.86 -20.98
CA TYR A 148 -7.45 -20.57 -20.03
C TYR A 148 -8.84 -20.94 -20.54
N SER A 149 -8.98 -21.28 -21.82
CA SER A 149 -10.25 -21.72 -22.41
C SER A 149 -10.82 -22.94 -21.68
N GLY A 150 -12.09 -22.87 -21.28
CA GLY A 150 -12.79 -23.93 -20.54
C GLY A 150 -12.24 -24.19 -19.13
N LYS A 151 -11.36 -23.32 -18.59
CA LYS A 151 -10.79 -23.50 -17.25
C LYS A 151 -11.63 -22.82 -16.19
N HIS A 152 -11.66 -23.43 -15.00
CA HIS A 152 -12.17 -22.78 -13.80
C HIS A 152 -11.02 -22.28 -12.92
N ILE A 153 -11.18 -21.08 -12.39
CA ILE A 153 -10.12 -20.38 -11.64
C ILE A 153 -10.67 -19.95 -10.29
N LEU A 154 -9.94 -20.25 -9.22
CA LEU A 154 -10.21 -19.73 -7.88
C LEU A 154 -9.33 -18.51 -7.62
N ILE A 155 -9.95 -17.40 -7.20
CA ILE A 155 -9.25 -16.17 -6.82
C ILE A 155 -9.55 -15.84 -5.36
N THR A 156 -8.53 -15.90 -4.50
CA THR A 156 -8.61 -15.33 -3.16
C THR A 156 -8.22 -13.85 -3.20
N GLY A 157 -8.76 -13.05 -2.26
CA GLY A 157 -8.53 -11.61 -2.29
C GLY A 157 -9.20 -10.92 -3.49
N ALA A 158 -10.23 -11.54 -4.08
CA ALA A 158 -10.97 -11.06 -5.25
C ALA A 158 -11.47 -9.59 -5.10
N THR A 159 -11.85 -9.21 -3.89
CA THR A 159 -12.34 -7.85 -3.60
C THR A 159 -11.23 -6.80 -3.41
N GLY A 160 -9.98 -7.23 -3.35
CA GLY A 160 -8.80 -6.38 -3.18
C GLY A 160 -8.37 -5.69 -4.48
N PHE A 161 -7.39 -4.78 -4.37
CA PHE A 161 -6.92 -3.96 -5.49
C PHE A 161 -6.40 -4.81 -6.66
N ILE A 162 -5.41 -5.68 -6.42
CA ILE A 162 -4.86 -6.60 -7.42
C ILE A 162 -5.94 -7.58 -7.92
N GLY A 163 -6.72 -8.15 -7.00
CA GLY A 163 -7.75 -9.14 -7.33
C GLY A 163 -8.79 -8.62 -8.33
N LYS A 164 -9.22 -7.36 -8.18
CA LYS A 164 -10.16 -6.74 -9.11
C LYS A 164 -9.57 -6.55 -10.52
N VAL A 165 -8.32 -6.09 -10.61
CA VAL A 165 -7.63 -5.94 -11.90
C VAL A 165 -7.39 -7.29 -12.56
N LEU A 166 -7.04 -8.32 -11.77
CA LEU A 166 -6.90 -9.69 -12.25
C LEU A 166 -8.20 -10.22 -12.85
N ILE A 167 -9.34 -10.03 -12.17
CA ILE A 167 -10.66 -10.45 -12.66
C ILE A 167 -11.00 -9.73 -13.97
N GLU A 168 -10.84 -8.40 -14.03
CA GLU A 168 -11.08 -7.63 -15.26
C GLU A 168 -10.21 -8.14 -16.42
N LYS A 169 -8.90 -8.34 -16.16
CA LYS A 169 -7.94 -8.75 -17.17
C LYS A 169 -8.23 -10.15 -17.70
N LEU A 170 -8.52 -11.12 -16.82
CA LEU A 170 -8.89 -12.49 -17.20
C LEU A 170 -10.17 -12.50 -18.04
N LEU A 171 -11.23 -11.84 -17.61
CA LEU A 171 -12.50 -11.83 -18.35
C LEU A 171 -12.41 -11.10 -19.70
N ARG A 172 -11.52 -10.11 -19.82
CA ARG A 172 -11.29 -9.39 -21.08
C ARG A 172 -10.39 -10.15 -22.05
N CYS A 173 -9.30 -10.73 -21.55
CA CYS A 173 -8.23 -11.28 -22.41
C CYS A 173 -8.25 -12.80 -22.53
N CYS A 174 -8.97 -13.50 -21.64
CA CYS A 174 -9.20 -14.94 -21.68
C CYS A 174 -10.72 -15.20 -21.71
N PRO A 175 -11.43 -14.76 -22.75
CA PRO A 175 -12.88 -14.65 -22.71
C PRO A 175 -13.62 -15.99 -22.59
N ASP A 176 -12.97 -17.06 -23.02
CA ASP A 176 -13.51 -18.42 -23.10
C ASP A 176 -13.20 -19.25 -21.85
N LEU A 177 -12.69 -18.64 -20.76
CA LEU A 177 -12.64 -19.31 -19.46
C LEU A 177 -14.05 -19.72 -19.01
N GLU A 178 -14.18 -20.80 -18.25
CA GLU A 178 -15.51 -21.31 -17.87
C GLU A 178 -16.08 -20.55 -16.67
N CYS A 179 -15.31 -20.48 -15.57
CA CYS A 179 -15.78 -19.85 -14.34
C CYS A 179 -14.64 -19.26 -13.50
N LEU A 180 -14.89 -18.10 -12.91
CA LEU A 180 -14.08 -17.45 -11.89
C LEU A 180 -14.78 -17.55 -10.53
N TYR A 181 -14.30 -18.47 -9.69
CA TYR A 181 -14.70 -18.56 -8.29
C TYR A 181 -14.01 -17.45 -7.50
N CYS A 182 -14.79 -16.51 -6.99
CA CYS A 182 -14.30 -15.37 -6.21
C CYS A 182 -14.52 -15.64 -4.73
N LEU A 183 -13.45 -15.93 -3.97
CA LEU A 183 -13.56 -16.11 -2.53
C LEU A 183 -13.76 -14.74 -1.85
N ILE A 184 -14.94 -14.53 -1.27
CA ILE A 184 -15.38 -13.26 -0.72
C ILE A 184 -15.82 -13.44 0.73
N ARG A 185 -15.17 -12.70 1.63
CA ARG A 185 -15.57 -12.61 3.03
C ARG A 185 -16.91 -11.88 3.18
N PRO A 186 -17.88 -12.39 3.95
CA PRO A 186 -19.09 -11.63 4.27
C PRO A 186 -18.76 -10.34 5.03
N LYS A 187 -19.64 -9.33 4.96
CA LYS A 187 -19.55 -8.12 5.79
C LYS A 187 -20.90 -7.87 6.44
N ASN A 188 -20.90 -7.23 7.62
CA ASN A 188 -22.13 -6.86 8.30
C ASN A 188 -23.08 -6.13 7.32
N LYS A 189 -24.29 -6.69 7.15
CA LYS A 189 -25.36 -6.18 6.28
C LYS A 189 -25.10 -6.30 4.75
N GLN A 190 -24.10 -7.07 4.31
CA GLN A 190 -23.85 -7.30 2.88
C GLN A 190 -23.59 -8.79 2.59
N THR A 191 -24.37 -9.37 1.68
CA THR A 191 -24.13 -10.72 1.16
C THR A 191 -22.89 -10.74 0.26
N ILE A 192 -22.32 -11.93 0.02
CA ILE A 192 -21.19 -12.08 -0.91
C ILE A 192 -21.56 -11.69 -2.35
N GLN A 193 -22.82 -11.88 -2.75
CA GLN A 193 -23.34 -11.46 -4.06
C GLN A 193 -23.35 -9.94 -4.17
N ASN A 194 -23.92 -9.24 -3.19
CA ASN A 194 -23.92 -7.77 -3.19
C ASN A 194 -22.49 -7.20 -3.30
N ARG A 195 -21.53 -7.83 -2.61
CA ARG A 195 -20.12 -7.44 -2.69
C ARG A 195 -19.51 -7.69 -4.07
N LEU A 196 -19.90 -8.77 -4.74
CA LEU A 196 -19.48 -9.04 -6.12
C LEU A 196 -20.11 -8.02 -7.09
N ASP A 197 -21.40 -7.71 -6.93
CA ASP A 197 -22.11 -6.74 -7.76
C ASP A 197 -21.52 -5.32 -7.64
N GLU A 198 -21.09 -4.92 -6.43
CA GLU A 198 -20.37 -3.67 -6.22
C GLU A 198 -19.05 -3.61 -7.00
N ILE A 199 -18.33 -4.72 -7.08
CA ILE A 199 -17.07 -4.82 -7.83
C ILE A 199 -17.37 -4.70 -9.32
N THR A 200 -18.28 -5.52 -9.83
CA THR A 200 -18.63 -5.59 -11.26
C THR A 200 -19.36 -4.35 -11.75
N SER A 201 -19.90 -3.51 -10.86
CA SER A 201 -20.50 -2.20 -11.16
C SER A 201 -19.49 -1.04 -11.13
N SER A 202 -18.30 -1.25 -10.60
CA SER A 202 -17.28 -0.19 -10.50
C SER A 202 -16.78 0.27 -11.89
N LYS A 203 -16.15 1.45 -11.93
CA LYS A 203 -15.61 2.04 -13.18
C LYS A 203 -14.52 1.20 -13.84
N LEU A 204 -13.82 0.37 -13.06
CA LEU A 204 -12.85 -0.61 -13.56
C LEU A 204 -13.45 -1.49 -14.66
N PHE A 205 -14.70 -1.90 -14.48
CA PHE A 205 -15.40 -2.83 -15.38
C PHE A 205 -16.22 -2.11 -16.47
N ASP A 206 -16.14 -0.78 -16.61
CA ASP A 206 -16.89 -0.02 -17.64
C ASP A 206 -16.60 -0.52 -19.06
N ARG A 207 -15.33 -0.80 -19.35
CA ARG A 207 -14.91 -1.33 -20.65
C ARG A 207 -15.48 -2.72 -20.89
N LEU A 208 -15.33 -3.61 -19.91
CA LEU A 208 -15.82 -4.99 -20.00
C LEU A 208 -17.36 -5.04 -20.12
N ARG A 209 -18.11 -4.19 -19.41
CA ARG A 209 -19.56 -4.06 -19.57
C ARG A 209 -19.97 -3.67 -20.99
N LYS A 210 -19.19 -2.82 -21.64
CA LYS A 210 -19.46 -2.39 -23.03
C LYS A 210 -19.09 -3.47 -24.05
N GLU A 211 -17.92 -4.09 -23.88
CA GLU A 211 -17.39 -5.09 -24.83
C GLU A 211 -18.05 -6.46 -24.66
N ARG A 212 -18.45 -6.84 -23.43
CA ARG A 212 -19.00 -8.15 -23.09
C ARG A 212 -20.10 -8.06 -22.01
N PRO A 213 -21.33 -7.63 -22.33
CA PRO A 213 -22.38 -7.38 -21.33
C PRO A 213 -22.69 -8.55 -20.37
N ASN A 214 -22.46 -9.80 -20.81
CA ASN A 214 -22.76 -11.01 -20.05
C ASN A 214 -21.55 -11.58 -19.27
N PHE A 215 -20.44 -10.85 -19.14
CA PHE A 215 -19.23 -11.36 -18.46
C PHE A 215 -19.52 -11.81 -17.01
N ALA A 216 -20.52 -11.22 -16.36
CA ALA A 216 -20.86 -11.51 -14.97
C ALA A 216 -21.32 -12.96 -14.76
N ASN A 217 -21.83 -13.63 -15.82
CA ASN A 217 -22.24 -15.04 -15.75
C ASN A 217 -21.06 -15.99 -15.50
N GLN A 218 -19.83 -15.56 -15.83
CA GLN A 218 -18.61 -16.32 -15.56
C GLN A 218 -18.11 -16.11 -14.13
N LEU A 219 -18.72 -15.24 -13.32
CA LEU A 219 -18.31 -14.98 -11.95
C LEU A 219 -19.21 -15.73 -10.96
N ARG A 220 -18.59 -16.48 -10.04
CA ARG A 220 -19.31 -17.14 -8.95
C ARG A 220 -18.71 -16.74 -7.60
N PRO A 221 -19.44 -16.02 -6.74
CA PRO A 221 -18.94 -15.69 -5.42
C PRO A 221 -18.99 -16.93 -4.52
N ILE A 222 -17.90 -17.21 -3.82
CA ILE A 222 -17.78 -18.26 -2.82
C ILE A 222 -17.58 -17.61 -1.45
N CYS A 223 -18.36 -18.00 -0.45
CA CYS A 223 -18.16 -17.51 0.90
C CYS A 223 -16.84 -18.06 1.45
N GLY A 224 -16.01 -17.19 2.03
CA GLY A 224 -14.84 -17.66 2.76
C GLY A 224 -14.09 -16.56 3.50
N ASP A 225 -13.44 -16.97 4.58
CA ASP A 225 -12.58 -16.17 5.42
C ASP A 225 -11.33 -16.98 5.80
N MET A 226 -10.16 -16.41 5.55
CA MET A 226 -8.86 -17.03 5.83
C MET A 226 -8.66 -17.31 7.32
N LEU A 227 -9.30 -16.54 8.19
CA LEU A 227 -9.23 -16.69 9.64
C LEU A 227 -10.07 -17.87 10.16
N LEU A 228 -11.05 -18.33 9.40
CA LEU A 228 -11.96 -19.38 9.86
C LEU A 228 -11.37 -20.78 9.62
N PRO A 229 -11.78 -21.78 10.43
CA PRO A 229 -11.53 -23.18 10.12
C PRO A 229 -12.03 -23.50 8.71
N ASN A 230 -11.31 -24.35 7.99
CA ASN A 230 -11.70 -24.75 6.63
C ASN A 230 -11.92 -23.56 5.67
N LEU A 231 -11.28 -22.41 5.95
CA LEU A 231 -11.39 -21.15 5.20
C LEU A 231 -12.82 -20.57 5.17
N GLY A 232 -13.71 -21.02 6.07
CA GLY A 232 -15.11 -20.59 6.10
C GLY A 232 -15.92 -20.97 4.84
N ILE A 233 -15.42 -21.91 4.05
CA ILE A 233 -16.05 -22.40 2.81
C ILE A 233 -17.06 -23.49 3.18
N SER A 234 -18.27 -23.43 2.60
CA SER A 234 -19.29 -24.46 2.77
C SER A 234 -18.87 -25.79 2.14
N ASP A 235 -19.37 -26.92 2.66
CA ASP A 235 -19.01 -28.24 2.12
C ASP A 235 -19.45 -28.43 0.67
N SER A 236 -20.59 -27.84 0.28
CA SER A 236 -21.08 -27.88 -1.11
C SER A 236 -20.20 -27.07 -2.06
N ASP A 237 -19.79 -25.86 -1.68
CA ASP A 237 -18.87 -25.06 -2.50
C ASP A 237 -17.48 -25.69 -2.54
N ARG A 238 -17.03 -26.33 -1.46
CA ARG A 238 -15.78 -27.07 -1.41
C ARG A 238 -15.78 -28.22 -2.42
N GLN A 239 -16.78 -29.09 -2.39
CA GLN A 239 -16.91 -30.21 -3.34
C GLN A 239 -16.95 -29.72 -4.79
N LEU A 240 -17.69 -28.63 -5.04
CA LEU A 240 -17.73 -28.00 -6.35
C LEU A 240 -16.33 -27.55 -6.81
N MET A 241 -15.57 -26.90 -5.94
CA MET A 241 -14.22 -26.45 -6.28
C MET A 241 -13.24 -27.61 -6.46
N GLU A 242 -13.35 -28.66 -5.62
CA GLU A 242 -12.54 -29.88 -5.72
C GLU A 242 -12.66 -30.54 -7.10
N GLN A 243 -13.85 -30.57 -7.68
CA GLN A 243 -14.10 -31.18 -8.99
C GLN A 243 -13.74 -30.29 -10.18
N ASN A 244 -13.77 -28.96 -10.03
CA ASN A 244 -13.75 -28.06 -11.19
C ASN A 244 -12.52 -27.14 -11.26
N VAL A 245 -11.87 -26.81 -10.14
CA VAL A 245 -10.81 -25.79 -10.14
C VAL A 245 -9.52 -26.30 -10.80
N HIS A 246 -9.04 -25.53 -11.78
CA HIS A 246 -7.81 -25.80 -12.50
C HIS A 246 -6.67 -24.87 -12.08
N ILE A 247 -6.97 -23.60 -11.82
CA ILE A 247 -5.96 -22.59 -11.46
C ILE A 247 -6.38 -21.88 -10.18
N VAL A 248 -5.42 -21.65 -9.29
CA VAL A 248 -5.63 -20.89 -8.05
C VAL A 248 -4.71 -19.67 -8.04
N PHE A 249 -5.29 -18.48 -7.95
CA PHE A 249 -4.56 -17.23 -7.65
C PHE A 249 -4.82 -16.83 -6.21
N HIS A 250 -3.81 -16.97 -5.36
CA HIS A 250 -3.93 -16.61 -3.96
C HIS A 250 -3.33 -15.23 -3.67
N ASN A 251 -4.22 -14.23 -3.56
CA ASN A 251 -3.86 -12.82 -3.30
C ASN A 251 -4.29 -12.33 -1.91
N ALA A 252 -5.06 -13.14 -1.17
CA ALA A 252 -5.53 -12.74 0.16
C ALA A 252 -4.35 -12.62 1.13
N ALA A 253 -4.23 -11.47 1.78
CA ALA A 253 -3.25 -11.21 2.82
C ALA A 253 -3.69 -9.99 3.64
N THR A 254 -3.24 -9.89 4.89
CA THR A 254 -3.15 -8.56 5.51
C THR A 254 -1.91 -7.84 4.97
N VAL A 255 -2.09 -6.59 4.55
CA VAL A 255 -1.02 -5.73 4.00
C VAL A 255 -0.72 -4.55 4.92
N ARG A 256 -1.22 -4.60 6.17
CA ARG A 256 -0.98 -3.57 7.17
C ARG A 256 0.34 -3.85 7.89
N PHE A 257 1.18 -2.84 8.01
CA PHE A 257 2.50 -2.98 8.63
C PHE A 257 2.46 -2.94 10.16
N ASP A 258 1.35 -2.48 10.74
CA ASP A 258 1.13 -2.40 12.19
C ASP A 258 0.05 -3.38 12.68
N GLU A 259 -0.19 -4.46 11.94
CA GLU A 259 -1.09 -5.54 12.36
C GLU A 259 -0.44 -6.34 13.51
N PRO A 260 -1.19 -6.69 14.57
CA PRO A 260 -0.70 -7.60 15.62
C PRO A 260 -0.17 -8.91 15.04
N LEU A 261 0.91 -9.44 15.65
CA LEU A 261 1.63 -10.60 15.10
C LEU A 261 0.71 -11.81 14.92
N ARG A 262 -0.15 -12.11 15.90
CA ARG A 262 -1.12 -13.23 15.83
C ARG A 262 -2.00 -13.14 14.58
N VAL A 263 -2.62 -11.97 14.36
CA VAL A 263 -3.52 -11.75 13.22
C VAL A 263 -2.73 -11.84 11.91
N ALA A 264 -1.52 -11.30 11.86
CA ALA A 264 -0.67 -11.37 10.68
C ALA A 264 -0.26 -12.81 10.34
N VAL A 265 0.11 -13.62 11.32
CA VAL A 265 0.47 -15.04 11.13
C VAL A 265 -0.74 -15.86 10.72
N GLU A 266 -1.89 -15.68 11.37
CA GLU A 266 -3.12 -16.40 11.00
C GLU A 266 -3.53 -16.11 9.54
N MET A 267 -3.51 -14.84 9.15
CA MET A 267 -3.90 -14.40 7.80
C MET A 267 -2.90 -14.77 6.71
N ASN A 268 -1.60 -14.72 6.98
CA ASN A 268 -0.58 -14.82 5.93
C ASN A 268 0.15 -16.17 5.93
N VAL A 269 0.19 -16.90 7.06
CA VAL A 269 0.92 -18.17 7.21
C VAL A 269 -0.05 -19.33 7.38
N VAL A 270 -0.90 -19.31 8.41
CA VAL A 270 -1.86 -20.41 8.67
C VAL A 270 -2.87 -20.54 7.53
N ALA A 271 -3.34 -19.42 6.98
CA ALA A 271 -4.18 -19.42 5.79
C ALA A 271 -3.52 -20.11 4.59
N VAL A 272 -2.20 -19.99 4.44
CA VAL A 272 -1.46 -20.67 3.36
C VAL A 272 -1.43 -22.17 3.59
N HIS A 273 -1.18 -22.63 4.82
CA HIS A 273 -1.31 -24.05 5.17
C HIS A 273 -2.70 -24.61 4.80
N LYS A 274 -3.76 -23.90 5.21
CA LYS A 274 -5.16 -24.26 4.90
C LYS A 274 -5.41 -24.28 3.39
N MET A 275 -4.85 -23.34 2.63
CA MET A 275 -4.96 -23.29 1.16
C MET A 275 -4.21 -24.43 0.48
N LEU A 276 -3.01 -24.80 0.92
CA LEU A 276 -2.28 -25.96 0.40
C LEU A 276 -3.10 -27.24 0.58
N ASN A 277 -3.67 -27.43 1.77
CA ASN A 277 -4.54 -28.58 2.05
C ASN A 277 -5.79 -28.61 1.18
N LEU A 278 -6.42 -27.45 0.91
CA LEU A 278 -7.53 -27.36 -0.03
C LEU A 278 -7.09 -27.71 -1.47
N CYS A 279 -5.96 -27.15 -1.92
CA CYS A 279 -5.46 -27.37 -3.29
C CYS A 279 -5.11 -28.84 -3.56
N ARG A 280 -4.63 -29.59 -2.56
CA ARG A 280 -4.41 -31.04 -2.70
C ARG A 280 -5.66 -31.85 -2.97
N LYS A 281 -6.84 -31.32 -2.64
CA LYS A 281 -8.12 -31.98 -2.88
C LYS A 281 -8.67 -31.69 -4.28
N PHE A 282 -8.05 -30.78 -5.04
CA PHE A 282 -8.52 -30.42 -6.37
C PHE A 282 -8.08 -31.47 -7.41
N GLU A 283 -9.05 -32.08 -8.09
CA GLU A 283 -8.84 -33.19 -9.03
C GLU A 283 -8.11 -32.75 -10.31
N HIS A 284 -8.19 -31.47 -10.65
CA HIS A 284 -7.72 -30.92 -11.93
C HIS A 284 -6.73 -29.75 -11.76
N LEU A 285 -6.11 -29.60 -10.59
CA LEU A 285 -5.19 -28.50 -10.33
C LEU A 285 -4.00 -28.53 -11.31
N MET A 286 -3.87 -27.46 -12.09
CA MET A 286 -2.80 -27.23 -13.07
C MET A 286 -1.79 -26.20 -12.59
N ALA A 287 -2.21 -25.20 -11.80
CA ALA A 287 -1.32 -24.18 -11.27
C ALA A 287 -1.85 -23.55 -9.97
N PHE A 288 -0.98 -23.37 -9.00
CA PHE A 288 -1.19 -22.59 -7.79
C PHE A 288 -0.20 -21.41 -7.77
N VAL A 289 -0.71 -20.20 -7.92
CA VAL A 289 0.10 -18.97 -7.96
C VAL A 289 -0.14 -18.17 -6.68
N HIS A 290 0.90 -18.07 -5.85
CA HIS A 290 0.87 -17.31 -4.61
C HIS A 290 1.49 -15.92 -4.78
N VAL A 291 0.80 -14.87 -4.32
CA VAL A 291 1.34 -13.51 -4.29
C VAL A 291 1.96 -13.20 -2.93
N SER A 292 3.29 -13.12 -2.92
CA SER A 292 4.11 -12.65 -1.80
C SER A 292 4.42 -11.16 -1.95
N THR A 293 5.65 -10.73 -1.62
CA THR A 293 6.16 -9.38 -1.81
C THR A 293 7.66 -9.41 -2.03
N ALA A 294 8.18 -8.51 -2.87
CA ALA A 294 9.61 -8.33 -3.06
C ALA A 294 10.32 -8.06 -1.72
N TYR A 295 9.63 -7.40 -0.78
CA TYR A 295 10.17 -7.04 0.52
C TYR A 295 10.16 -8.17 1.57
N ALA A 296 9.79 -9.40 1.22
CA ALA A 296 9.78 -10.53 2.16
C ALA A 296 11.18 -10.76 2.75
N ASN A 297 12.24 -10.44 1.98
CA ASN A 297 13.64 -10.60 2.37
C ASN A 297 14.41 -9.25 2.35
N CYS A 298 13.73 -8.16 2.71
CA CYS A 298 14.27 -6.79 2.67
C CYS A 298 15.39 -6.47 3.68
N ASP A 299 15.73 -7.43 4.55
CA ASP A 299 16.94 -7.47 5.38
C ASP A 299 18.23 -7.63 4.55
N ARG A 300 18.12 -7.93 3.25
CA ARG A 300 19.23 -8.13 2.33
C ARG A 300 19.26 -7.05 1.26
N PRO A 301 20.44 -6.57 0.83
CA PRO A 301 20.53 -5.54 -0.22
C PRO A 301 20.27 -6.11 -1.62
N TYR A 302 20.68 -7.36 -1.87
CA TYR A 302 20.44 -8.09 -3.11
C TYR A 302 19.53 -9.29 -2.83
N ILE A 303 18.44 -9.40 -3.59
CA ILE A 303 17.40 -10.41 -3.37
C ILE A 303 17.25 -11.25 -4.64
N GLU A 304 17.72 -12.48 -4.54
CA GLU A 304 17.58 -13.52 -5.56
C GLU A 304 16.15 -14.09 -5.62
N GLU A 305 15.83 -14.73 -6.75
CA GLU A 305 14.60 -15.50 -6.98
C GLU A 305 14.66 -16.89 -6.32
N THR A 306 15.05 -16.91 -5.05
CA THR A 306 15.08 -18.10 -4.17
C THR A 306 14.31 -17.83 -2.88
N VAL A 307 13.87 -18.89 -2.19
CA VAL A 307 13.29 -18.77 -0.85
C VAL A 307 14.42 -18.87 0.17
N TYR A 308 14.47 -17.90 1.08
CA TYR A 308 15.46 -17.87 2.14
C TYR A 308 14.89 -18.53 3.40
N PRO A 309 15.71 -19.22 4.20
CA PRO A 309 15.27 -19.76 5.48
C PRO A 309 14.87 -18.60 6.42
N PRO A 310 13.71 -18.69 7.10
CA PRO A 310 13.30 -17.72 8.08
C PRO A 310 14.11 -17.87 9.38
N PRO A 311 14.14 -16.84 10.25
CA PRO A 311 14.86 -16.92 11.53
C PRO A 311 14.25 -17.95 12.48
N VAL A 312 12.95 -18.22 12.36
CA VAL A 312 12.22 -19.26 13.10
C VAL A 312 11.35 -20.02 12.12
N GLU A 313 11.30 -21.34 12.25
CA GLU A 313 10.43 -22.19 11.43
C GLU A 313 8.94 -21.82 11.62
N PRO A 314 8.12 -21.80 10.55
CA PRO A 314 6.72 -21.41 10.62
C PRO A 314 5.91 -22.17 11.67
N GLN A 315 6.09 -23.49 11.79
CA GLN A 315 5.34 -24.30 12.75
C GLN A 315 5.60 -23.88 14.20
N LYS A 316 6.86 -23.63 14.56
CA LYS A 316 7.21 -23.15 15.91
C LYS A 316 6.56 -21.81 16.24
N ILE A 317 6.40 -20.93 15.25
CA ILE A 317 5.69 -19.66 15.44
C ILE A 317 4.20 -19.92 15.65
N ILE A 318 3.59 -20.82 14.90
CA ILE A 318 2.17 -21.20 15.07
C ILE A 318 1.97 -21.75 16.49
N ASP A 319 2.78 -22.71 16.92
CA ASP A 319 2.70 -23.32 18.24
C ASP A 319 2.83 -22.27 19.36
N VAL A 320 3.79 -21.34 19.23
CA VAL A 320 3.99 -20.24 20.19
C VAL A 320 2.75 -19.35 20.30
N LEU A 321 2.12 -19.03 19.18
CA LEU A 321 0.93 -18.18 19.17
C LEU A 321 -0.25 -18.89 19.85
N GLU A 322 -0.40 -20.20 19.72
CA GLU A 322 -1.55 -20.92 20.31
C GLU A 322 -1.67 -20.76 21.83
N TRP A 323 -0.55 -20.73 22.56
CA TRP A 323 -0.57 -20.67 24.03
C TRP A 323 -0.16 -19.33 24.64
N MET A 324 0.63 -18.49 23.96
CA MET A 324 0.98 -17.17 24.50
C MET A 324 -0.24 -16.24 24.44
N ASP A 325 -0.45 -15.41 25.46
CA ASP A 325 -1.42 -14.32 25.40
C ASP A 325 -0.89 -13.12 24.59
N ASP A 326 -1.79 -12.18 24.27
CA ASP A 326 -1.46 -11.05 23.39
C ASP A 326 -0.46 -10.07 24.03
N GLU A 327 -0.46 -9.92 25.36
CA GLU A 327 0.48 -9.02 26.06
C GLU A 327 1.91 -9.56 26.01
N MET A 328 2.09 -10.86 26.30
CA MET A 328 3.37 -11.53 26.13
C MET A 328 3.83 -11.51 24.68
N LEU A 329 2.94 -11.75 23.72
CA LEU A 329 3.29 -11.71 22.30
C LEU A 329 3.78 -10.33 21.87
N GLU A 330 3.13 -9.26 22.30
CA GLU A 330 3.60 -7.89 22.00
C GLU A 330 5.02 -7.65 22.52
N LEU A 331 5.34 -8.16 23.72
CA LEU A 331 6.68 -8.06 24.31
C LEU A 331 7.75 -8.86 23.52
N PHE A 332 7.42 -10.06 23.04
CA PHE A 332 8.37 -10.92 22.31
C PHE A 332 8.42 -10.66 20.80
N THR A 333 7.40 -10.01 20.22
CA THR A 333 7.28 -9.76 18.77
C THR A 333 8.56 -9.17 18.15
N PRO A 334 9.19 -8.12 18.72
CA PRO A 334 10.42 -7.56 18.16
C PRO A 334 11.56 -8.58 18.09
N LYS A 335 11.65 -9.51 19.05
CA LYS A 335 12.69 -10.54 19.08
C LYS A 335 12.42 -11.65 18.07
N LEU A 336 11.15 -12.04 17.91
CA LEU A 336 10.72 -13.05 16.93
C LEU A 336 10.93 -12.57 15.49
N MET A 337 10.64 -11.29 15.23
CA MET A 337 10.80 -10.68 13.91
C MET A 337 12.26 -10.49 13.49
N GLY A 338 13.20 -10.47 14.45
CA GLY A 338 14.61 -10.22 14.18
C GLY A 338 14.83 -8.88 13.48
N GLU A 339 15.49 -8.92 12.31
CA GLU A 339 15.81 -7.71 11.53
C GLU A 339 14.65 -7.22 10.64
N LYS A 340 13.51 -7.91 10.64
CA LYS A 340 12.37 -7.53 9.79
C LYS A 340 11.76 -6.20 10.27
N PRO A 341 11.47 -5.26 9.36
CA PRO A 341 10.97 -3.94 9.71
C PRO A 341 9.52 -3.93 10.21
N ASN A 342 8.72 -4.96 9.90
CA ASN A 342 7.31 -5.06 10.27
C ASN A 342 6.78 -6.50 10.19
N THR A 343 5.62 -6.74 10.81
CA THR A 343 4.95 -8.05 10.83
C THR A 343 4.57 -8.54 9.44
N TYR A 344 4.27 -7.63 8.50
CA TYR A 344 3.94 -7.98 7.11
C TYR A 344 5.09 -8.67 6.37
N THR A 345 6.27 -8.06 6.34
CA THR A 345 7.46 -8.63 5.68
C THR A 345 7.90 -9.93 6.34
N TYR A 346 7.83 -9.99 7.66
CA TYR A 346 8.12 -11.21 8.42
C TYR A 346 7.19 -12.37 8.06
N THR A 347 5.87 -12.14 8.11
CA THR A 347 4.88 -13.20 7.84
C THR A 347 4.86 -13.63 6.37
N LYS A 348 5.19 -12.74 5.43
CA LYS A 348 5.38 -13.12 4.02
C LYS A 348 6.60 -14.02 3.81
N GLN A 349 7.70 -13.79 4.53
CA GLN A 349 8.84 -14.72 4.50
C GLN A 349 8.47 -16.09 5.07
N LEU A 350 7.78 -16.12 6.21
CA LEU A 350 7.30 -17.38 6.82
C LEU A 350 6.39 -18.16 5.86
N ALA A 351 5.48 -17.45 5.18
CA ALA A 351 4.58 -18.04 4.20
C ALA A 351 5.33 -18.64 3.00
N GLU A 352 6.35 -17.96 2.47
CA GLU A 352 7.19 -18.50 1.40
C GLU A 352 7.94 -19.76 1.82
N HIS A 353 8.44 -19.79 3.05
CA HIS A 353 9.09 -20.98 3.58
C HIS A 353 8.11 -22.16 3.70
N LEU A 354 6.92 -21.90 4.25
CA LEU A 354 5.86 -22.90 4.35
C LEU A 354 5.46 -23.47 2.97
N LEU A 355 5.37 -22.59 1.97
CA LEU A 355 5.04 -22.95 0.58
C LEU A 355 6.04 -23.93 -0.02
N ILE A 356 7.34 -23.76 0.23
CA ILE A 356 8.35 -24.68 -0.31
C ILE A 356 8.47 -25.97 0.50
N THR A 357 8.26 -25.92 1.82
CA THR A 357 8.40 -27.10 2.68
C THR A 357 7.20 -28.01 2.57
N GLU A 358 6.01 -27.43 2.48
CA GLU A 358 4.77 -28.20 2.41
C GLU A 358 4.25 -28.31 0.99
N GLY A 359 4.31 -27.27 0.16
CA GLY A 359 3.67 -27.24 -1.16
C GLY A 359 4.46 -27.83 -2.32
N ALA A 360 5.56 -28.55 -2.06
CA ALA A 360 6.45 -29.09 -3.10
C ALA A 360 5.77 -30.14 -4.01
N ASP A 361 4.69 -30.76 -3.54
CA ASP A 361 3.87 -31.71 -4.30
C ASP A 361 2.89 -31.04 -5.28
N LEU A 362 2.71 -29.72 -5.19
CA LEU A 362 1.75 -28.96 -5.99
C LEU A 362 2.43 -28.19 -7.14
N PRO A 363 1.73 -27.91 -8.25
CA PRO A 363 2.23 -27.07 -9.33
C PRO A 363 2.26 -25.59 -8.91
N LEU A 364 3.22 -25.24 -8.07
CA LEU A 364 3.27 -23.98 -7.32
C LEU A 364 4.28 -22.98 -7.92
N ALA A 365 3.89 -21.71 -7.96
CA ALA A 365 4.76 -20.58 -8.26
C ALA A 365 4.51 -19.40 -7.29
N ILE A 366 5.56 -18.62 -7.04
CA ILE A 366 5.51 -17.45 -6.14
C ILE A 366 5.80 -16.19 -6.94
N ILE A 367 4.99 -15.15 -6.75
CA ILE A 367 5.19 -13.84 -7.36
C ILE A 367 5.43 -12.80 -6.26
N ARG A 368 6.48 -12.01 -6.42
CA ARG A 368 6.94 -11.00 -5.46
C ARG A 368 6.83 -9.59 -6.08
N PRO A 369 5.68 -8.93 -5.96
CA PRO A 369 5.54 -7.52 -6.36
C PRO A 369 6.25 -6.57 -5.38
N SER A 370 6.82 -5.48 -5.91
CA SER A 370 7.24 -4.32 -5.11
C SER A 370 6.04 -3.44 -4.72
N ILE A 371 6.23 -2.13 -4.55
CA ILE A 371 5.15 -1.23 -4.09
C ILE A 371 4.14 -1.06 -5.22
N VAL A 372 2.98 -1.69 -5.10
CA VAL A 372 1.98 -1.65 -6.17
C VAL A 372 1.29 -0.27 -6.22
N GLY A 373 1.46 0.42 -7.34
CA GLY A 373 0.87 1.72 -7.64
C GLY A 373 -0.35 1.65 -8.55
N ALA A 374 -0.80 2.81 -9.04
CA ALA A 374 -1.88 2.91 -10.01
C ALA A 374 -1.55 2.19 -11.33
N ALA A 375 -2.58 1.86 -12.11
CA ALA A 375 -2.42 1.26 -13.43
C ALA A 375 -1.60 2.13 -14.39
N TRP A 376 -0.70 1.52 -15.16
CA TRP A 376 0.03 2.23 -16.22
C TRP A 376 -0.81 2.36 -17.48
N LYS A 377 -1.31 1.24 -18.02
CA LYS A 377 -2.15 1.20 -19.23
C LYS A 377 -3.51 0.58 -18.96
N GLU A 378 -3.62 -0.45 -18.12
CA GLU A 378 -4.85 -1.25 -18.00
C GLU A 378 -5.35 -1.35 -16.55
N PRO A 379 -6.67 -1.21 -16.29
CA PRO A 379 -7.79 -1.06 -17.25
C PRO A 379 -7.77 0.26 -18.04
N PHE A 380 -7.15 1.29 -17.46
CA PHE A 380 -6.86 2.58 -18.06
C PHE A 380 -5.82 3.31 -17.20
N PRO A 381 -5.04 4.24 -17.78
CA PRO A 381 -3.96 4.93 -17.06
C PRO A 381 -4.44 5.65 -15.79
N GLY A 382 -3.69 5.47 -14.70
CA GLY A 382 -3.94 6.11 -13.42
C GLY A 382 -5.07 5.50 -12.60
N TRP A 383 -5.67 4.37 -13.01
CA TRP A 383 -6.69 3.72 -12.19
C TRP A 383 -6.14 3.26 -10.84
N ILE A 384 -6.82 3.66 -9.76
CA ILE A 384 -6.51 3.35 -8.36
C ILE A 384 -7.78 3.59 -7.53
N ASP A 385 -8.02 2.78 -6.50
CA ASP A 385 -9.28 2.83 -5.74
C ASP A 385 -9.10 2.72 -4.22
N ASN A 386 -7.87 2.89 -3.75
CA ASN A 386 -7.53 2.76 -2.34
C ASN A 386 -6.53 3.85 -1.92
N TYR A 387 -6.46 4.06 -0.61
CA TYR A 387 -5.55 5.00 0.05
C TYR A 387 -4.23 4.34 0.47
N ASN A 388 -4.02 3.07 0.15
CA ASN A 388 -2.88 2.31 0.66
C ASN A 388 -1.58 2.76 -0.04
N GLY A 389 -0.46 2.65 0.68
CA GLY A 389 0.87 2.92 0.13
C GLY A 389 1.02 4.34 -0.46
N PRO A 390 1.55 4.47 -1.69
CA PRO A 390 1.83 5.78 -2.32
C PRO A 390 0.58 6.66 -2.48
N SER A 391 -0.60 6.08 -2.69
CA SER A 391 -1.85 6.83 -2.91
C SER A 391 -2.15 7.79 -1.75
N GLY A 392 -2.05 7.29 -0.51
CA GLY A 392 -2.28 8.09 0.69
C GLY A 392 -1.25 9.20 0.85
N ILE A 393 0.02 8.92 0.56
CA ILE A 393 1.12 9.90 0.59
C ILE A 393 0.89 11.00 -0.45
N TYR A 394 0.54 10.64 -1.69
CA TYR A 394 0.30 11.59 -2.77
C TYR A 394 -0.87 12.51 -2.44
N ILE A 395 -1.96 11.96 -1.91
CA ILE A 395 -3.12 12.75 -1.48
C ILE A 395 -2.75 13.70 -0.34
N ALA A 396 -2.02 13.23 0.68
CA ALA A 396 -1.58 14.06 1.80
C ALA A 396 -0.63 15.19 1.35
N ALA A 397 0.28 14.89 0.43
CA ALA A 397 1.18 15.86 -0.19
C ALA A 397 0.41 16.88 -1.05
N GLY A 398 -0.52 16.39 -1.88
CA GLY A 398 -1.38 17.19 -2.75
C GLY A 398 -2.28 18.16 -1.99
N ARG A 399 -2.83 17.74 -0.84
CA ARG A 399 -3.59 18.62 0.06
C ARG A 399 -2.71 19.59 0.87
N GLY A 400 -1.40 19.51 0.74
CA GLY A 400 -0.43 20.31 1.51
C GLY A 400 -0.45 20.01 3.01
N ILE A 401 -0.93 18.82 3.40
CA ILE A 401 -0.90 18.32 4.77
C ILE A 401 0.51 17.77 5.03
N LEU A 402 1.00 16.86 4.18
CA LEU A 402 2.35 16.34 4.25
C LEU A 402 3.34 17.34 3.63
N ARG A 403 4.39 17.69 4.39
CA ARG A 403 5.41 18.71 4.03
C ARG A 403 6.83 18.16 4.08
N SER A 404 7.10 17.27 5.03
CA SER A 404 8.38 16.59 5.15
C SER A 404 8.13 15.12 5.39
N MET A 405 8.90 14.27 4.72
CA MET A 405 8.92 12.83 4.93
C MET A 405 10.38 12.39 5.03
N LYS A 406 10.71 11.59 6.05
CA LYS A 406 12.03 11.01 6.20
C LYS A 406 12.26 9.99 5.09
N GLY A 407 13.39 10.09 4.41
CA GLY A 407 13.76 9.18 3.33
C GLY A 407 15.05 9.62 2.64
N GLU A 408 15.68 8.70 1.92
CA GLU A 408 16.84 8.97 1.10
C GLU A 408 16.40 9.42 -0.29
N SER A 409 16.66 10.68 -0.63
CA SER A 409 16.15 11.27 -1.89
C SER A 409 16.72 10.60 -3.14
N ASN A 410 17.94 10.06 -3.05
CA ASN A 410 18.60 9.38 -4.15
C ASN A 410 18.31 7.88 -4.19
N ALA A 411 17.66 7.33 -3.15
CA ALA A 411 17.32 5.92 -3.12
C ALA A 411 16.21 5.60 -4.13
N ILE A 412 16.29 4.42 -4.74
CA ILE A 412 15.31 3.95 -5.72
C ILE A 412 13.95 3.72 -5.05
N ALA A 413 12.92 4.36 -5.60
CA ALA A 413 11.51 4.17 -5.26
C ALA A 413 10.91 3.06 -6.14
N ASP A 414 10.99 1.80 -5.68
CA ASP A 414 10.49 0.67 -6.48
C ASP A 414 8.96 0.56 -6.43
N ILE A 415 8.31 1.27 -7.35
CA ILE A 415 6.85 1.32 -7.53
C ILE A 415 6.48 0.55 -8.80
N VAL A 416 5.76 -0.55 -8.66
CA VAL A 416 5.27 -1.32 -9.81
C VAL A 416 3.81 -0.97 -10.14
N PRO A 417 3.46 -0.56 -11.37
CA PRO A 417 2.07 -0.39 -11.78
C PRO A 417 1.27 -1.69 -11.65
N VAL A 418 0.03 -1.65 -11.14
CA VAL A 418 -0.78 -2.85 -10.81
C VAL A 418 -1.04 -3.82 -11.97
N ASP A 419 -1.05 -3.32 -13.20
CA ASP A 419 -1.20 -4.13 -14.41
C ASP A 419 0.00 -5.03 -14.71
N ILE A 420 1.21 -4.65 -14.31
CA ILE A 420 2.42 -5.48 -14.48
C ILE A 420 2.34 -6.78 -13.66
N PRO A 421 2.19 -6.77 -12.32
CA PRO A 421 2.11 -8.00 -11.54
C PRO A 421 0.89 -8.84 -11.94
N VAL A 422 -0.23 -8.22 -12.32
CA VAL A 422 -1.41 -8.98 -12.82
C VAL A 422 -1.09 -9.72 -14.13
N ASN A 423 -0.40 -9.08 -15.07
CA ASN A 423 0.00 -9.74 -16.31
C ASN A 423 1.03 -10.86 -16.06
N ILE A 424 1.95 -10.65 -15.11
CA ILE A 424 2.88 -11.71 -14.65
C ILE A 424 2.09 -12.86 -14.03
N MET A 425 1.10 -12.61 -13.18
CA MET A 425 0.29 -13.67 -12.57
C MET A 425 -0.36 -14.56 -13.62
N ILE A 426 -1.02 -13.98 -14.62
CA ILE A 426 -1.72 -14.74 -15.66
C ILE A 426 -0.74 -15.58 -16.48
N THR A 427 0.40 -15.01 -16.85
CA THR A 427 1.43 -15.70 -17.66
C THR A 427 2.20 -16.75 -16.85
N VAL A 428 2.45 -16.52 -15.56
CA VAL A 428 3.03 -17.52 -14.64
C VAL A 428 2.07 -18.68 -14.42
N GLY A 429 0.75 -18.42 -14.29
CA GLY A 429 -0.25 -19.49 -14.18
C GLY A 429 -0.25 -20.41 -15.41
N TRP A 430 -0.15 -19.82 -16.60
CA TRP A 430 0.03 -20.57 -17.86
C TRP A 430 1.35 -21.35 -17.86
N TYR A 431 2.47 -20.69 -17.61
CA TYR A 431 3.79 -21.34 -17.69
C TYR A 431 3.92 -22.49 -16.69
N THR A 432 3.45 -22.31 -15.46
CA THR A 432 3.49 -23.33 -14.40
C THR A 432 2.72 -24.59 -14.83
N ALA A 433 1.56 -24.42 -15.44
CA ALA A 433 0.72 -25.52 -15.90
C ALA A 433 1.30 -26.27 -17.11
N VAL A 434 1.86 -25.54 -18.08
CA VAL A 434 2.29 -26.13 -19.36
C VAL A 434 3.72 -26.66 -19.28
N ALA A 435 4.64 -25.90 -18.68
CA ALA A 435 6.05 -26.28 -18.57
C ALA A 435 6.31 -27.25 -17.41
N LYS A 436 5.45 -27.25 -16.37
CA LYS A 436 5.56 -28.08 -15.16
C LYS A 436 6.99 -28.07 -14.57
N PRO A 437 7.49 -26.91 -14.11
CA PRO A 437 8.84 -26.81 -13.57
C PRO A 437 9.06 -27.82 -12.43
N LYS A 438 10.27 -28.40 -12.36
CA LYS A 438 10.62 -29.38 -11.31
C LYS A 438 10.72 -28.78 -9.91
N SER A 439 10.89 -27.46 -9.83
CA SER A 439 11.01 -26.71 -8.58
C SER A 439 10.10 -25.49 -8.62
N VAL A 440 9.67 -25.03 -7.45
CA VAL A 440 8.89 -23.79 -7.32
C VAL A 440 9.70 -22.63 -7.86
N LEU A 441 9.16 -21.93 -8.87
CA LEU A 441 9.77 -20.74 -9.45
C LEU A 441 9.24 -19.48 -8.76
N ILE A 442 10.12 -18.50 -8.60
CA ILE A 442 9.84 -17.21 -7.97
C ILE A 442 10.05 -16.12 -9.01
N TYR A 443 9.08 -15.21 -9.14
CA TYR A 443 9.12 -14.12 -10.10
C TYR A 443 9.05 -12.78 -9.38
N HIS A 444 10.09 -11.95 -9.54
CA HIS A 444 10.03 -10.56 -9.09
C HIS A 444 9.20 -9.71 -10.07
N ALA A 445 8.23 -8.97 -9.54
CA ALA A 445 7.47 -7.96 -10.26
C ALA A 445 7.88 -6.57 -9.74
N THR A 446 9.06 -6.14 -10.18
CA THR A 446 9.74 -4.93 -9.71
C THR A 446 10.14 -4.03 -10.88
N THR A 447 10.48 -2.78 -10.58
CA THR A 447 10.86 -1.79 -11.61
C THR A 447 12.26 -1.23 -11.39
N GLY A 448 12.78 -1.25 -10.16
CA GLY A 448 13.99 -0.55 -9.77
C GLY A 448 15.26 -1.01 -10.50
N GLY A 449 15.35 -2.31 -10.81
CA GLY A 449 16.50 -2.85 -11.55
C GLY A 449 16.48 -2.56 -13.06
N ALA A 450 15.30 -2.41 -13.65
CA ALA A 450 15.13 -2.28 -15.10
C ALA A 450 14.87 -0.83 -15.57
N ASN A 451 14.15 -0.05 -14.77
CA ASN A 451 13.77 1.33 -15.07
C ASN A 451 13.78 2.17 -13.77
N PRO A 452 14.96 2.49 -13.23
CA PRO A 452 15.11 3.11 -11.91
C PRO A 452 14.47 4.51 -11.84
N PHE A 453 13.92 4.82 -10.67
CA PHE A 453 13.25 6.08 -10.35
C PHE A 453 13.45 6.40 -8.87
N THR A 454 13.83 7.63 -8.52
CA THR A 454 14.18 7.95 -7.12
C THR A 454 13.03 8.56 -6.33
N TRP A 455 13.10 8.49 -5.00
CA TRP A 455 12.14 9.19 -4.11
C TRP A 455 12.18 10.72 -4.31
N GLY A 456 13.35 11.27 -4.64
CA GLY A 456 13.54 12.68 -4.98
C GLY A 456 12.76 13.07 -6.22
N ASP A 457 12.91 12.33 -7.31
CA ASP A 457 12.20 12.54 -8.57
C ASP A 457 10.68 12.46 -8.37
N MET A 458 10.22 11.44 -7.62
CA MET A 458 8.84 11.27 -7.23
C MET A 458 8.28 12.52 -6.55
N SER A 459 8.98 13.03 -5.53
CA SER A 459 8.54 14.22 -4.81
C SER A 459 8.46 15.45 -5.71
N GLY A 460 9.40 15.60 -6.64
CA GLY A 460 9.44 16.68 -7.62
C GLY A 460 8.23 16.64 -8.56
N ILE A 461 7.95 15.48 -9.15
CA ILE A 461 6.85 15.30 -10.09
C ILE A 461 5.51 15.45 -9.37
N VAL A 462 5.29 14.78 -8.24
CA VAL A 462 4.04 14.90 -7.45
C VAL A 462 3.73 16.35 -7.10
N ASN A 463 4.75 17.10 -6.65
CA ASN A 463 4.59 18.53 -6.35
C ASN A 463 4.22 19.34 -7.59
N LYS A 464 4.79 19.03 -8.75
CA LYS A 464 4.49 19.70 -10.02
C LYS A 464 3.07 19.36 -10.48
N SER A 465 2.69 18.07 -10.46
CA SER A 465 1.36 17.59 -10.85
C SER A 465 0.26 18.28 -10.04
N PHE A 466 0.36 18.32 -8.71
CA PHE A 466 -0.66 18.98 -7.88
C PHE A 466 -0.61 20.51 -7.89
N LYS A 467 0.45 21.13 -8.41
CA LYS A 467 0.44 22.59 -8.70
C LYS A 467 -0.37 22.90 -9.95
N HIS A 468 -0.39 22.02 -10.95
CA HIS A 468 -1.14 22.18 -12.20
C HIS A 468 -2.60 21.66 -12.09
N THR A 469 -2.76 20.53 -11.42
CA THR A 469 -4.03 19.82 -11.19
C THR A 469 -4.26 19.69 -9.68
N PRO A 470 -4.59 20.79 -8.99
CA PRO A 470 -4.73 20.76 -7.54
C PRO A 470 -5.94 19.97 -7.07
N LEU A 471 -5.79 19.36 -5.89
CA LEU A 471 -6.88 18.74 -5.16
C LEU A 471 -7.79 19.81 -4.55
N GLU A 472 -9.03 19.43 -4.30
CA GLU A 472 -9.97 20.27 -3.57
C GLU A 472 -9.67 20.27 -2.06
N GLY A 473 -10.10 21.33 -1.38
CA GLY A 473 -9.95 21.43 0.08
C GLY A 473 -8.50 21.44 0.57
N CYS A 474 -7.52 21.85 -0.26
CA CYS A 474 -6.12 21.93 0.14
C CYS A 474 -5.95 22.77 1.41
N PHE A 475 -5.27 22.23 2.41
CA PHE A 475 -4.91 22.95 3.62
C PHE A 475 -3.82 23.99 3.33
N ARG A 476 -2.82 23.60 2.53
CA ARG A 476 -1.74 24.47 2.03
C ARG A 476 -1.38 24.10 0.61
N ARG A 477 -0.54 24.91 -0.03
CA ARG A 477 -0.02 24.59 -1.36
C ARG A 477 0.84 23.33 -1.33
N PRO A 478 0.67 22.37 -2.28
CA PRO A 478 1.50 21.18 -2.36
C PRO A 478 3.00 21.54 -2.47
N ASN A 479 3.81 20.99 -1.56
CA ASN A 479 5.26 21.12 -1.52
C ASN A 479 5.81 20.18 -0.43
N VAL A 480 5.79 18.88 -0.71
CA VAL A 480 6.44 17.85 0.12
C VAL A 480 7.93 17.77 -0.22
N ALA A 481 8.77 17.52 0.77
CA ALA A 481 10.18 17.22 0.58
C ALA A 481 10.52 15.87 1.24
N ILE A 482 11.28 15.05 0.52
CA ILE A 482 11.98 13.89 1.09
C ILE A 482 13.27 14.41 1.73
N VAL A 483 13.51 14.05 2.98
CA VAL A 483 14.61 14.63 3.78
C VAL A 483 15.42 13.51 4.42
N SER A 484 16.70 13.40 4.02
CA SER A 484 17.63 12.42 4.57
C SER A 484 18.14 12.78 5.96
N ASN A 485 18.22 14.06 6.32
CA ASN A 485 18.71 14.47 7.64
C ASN A 485 17.59 14.42 8.69
N SER A 486 17.75 13.60 9.74
CA SER A 486 16.72 13.41 10.78
C SER A 486 16.43 14.70 11.57
N PHE A 487 17.45 15.45 11.96
CA PHE A 487 17.26 16.73 12.67
C PHE A 487 16.46 17.72 11.83
N LEU A 488 16.78 17.83 10.53
CA LEU A 488 16.05 18.70 9.62
C LEU A 488 14.60 18.22 9.40
N HIS A 489 14.38 16.91 9.32
CA HIS A 489 13.05 16.32 9.26
C HIS A 489 12.22 16.66 10.51
N ASP A 490 12.78 16.48 11.70
CA ASP A 490 12.09 16.74 12.98
C ASP A 490 11.78 18.24 13.14
N TYR A 491 12.72 19.11 12.77
CA TYR A 491 12.52 20.55 12.70
C TYR A 491 11.33 20.90 11.79
N TRP A 492 11.31 20.37 10.55
CA TRP A 492 10.22 20.65 9.62
C TRP A 492 8.91 20.00 10.05
N THR A 493 8.93 18.86 10.73
CA THR A 493 7.73 18.25 11.29
C THR A 493 7.16 19.13 12.41
N CYS A 494 7.99 19.65 13.31
CA CYS A 494 7.54 20.58 14.35
C CYS A 494 6.94 21.87 13.73
N VAL A 495 7.70 22.53 12.85
CA VAL A 495 7.36 23.85 12.29
C VAL A 495 6.26 23.77 11.23
N SER A 496 6.30 22.76 10.37
CA SER A 496 5.40 22.65 9.22
C SER A 496 4.27 21.66 9.41
N HIS A 497 4.28 20.75 10.39
CA HIS A 497 3.13 19.90 10.68
C HIS A 497 2.44 20.32 11.97
N LEU A 498 3.12 20.22 13.11
CA LEU A 498 2.51 20.33 14.43
C LEU A 498 2.13 21.77 14.80
N PHE A 499 3.02 22.74 14.61
CA PHE A 499 2.76 24.14 14.98
C PHE A 499 1.49 24.70 14.28
N PRO A 500 1.31 24.57 12.95
CA PRO A 500 0.07 24.97 12.28
C PRO A 500 -1.15 24.19 12.77
N ALA A 501 -0.99 22.91 13.11
CA ALA A 501 -2.08 22.08 13.61
C ALA A 501 -2.62 22.57 14.94
N TYR A 502 -1.75 22.89 15.90
CA TYR A 502 -2.14 23.45 17.18
C TYR A 502 -2.84 24.80 17.04
N ILE A 503 -2.32 25.70 16.18
CA ILE A 503 -2.98 26.98 15.89
C ILE A 503 -4.40 26.75 15.35
N CYS A 504 -4.55 25.84 14.37
CA CYS A 504 -5.86 25.52 13.81
C CYS A 504 -6.81 24.91 14.85
N ASP A 505 -6.31 24.04 15.72
CA ASP A 505 -7.14 23.40 16.75
C ASP A 505 -7.53 24.37 17.88
N ILE A 506 -6.66 25.32 18.23
CA ILE A 506 -7.01 26.44 19.12
C ILE A 506 -8.10 27.29 18.47
N ALA A 507 -7.94 27.66 17.19
CA ALA A 507 -8.96 28.41 16.46
C ALA A 507 -10.30 27.65 16.40
N TYR A 508 -10.28 26.33 16.17
CA TYR A 508 -11.50 25.52 16.23
C TYR A 508 -12.16 25.58 17.60
N ARG A 509 -11.40 25.44 18.69
CA ARG A 509 -11.95 25.56 20.05
C ARG A 509 -12.58 26.93 20.30
N LEU A 510 -11.92 28.01 19.87
CA LEU A 510 -12.45 29.37 19.98
C LEU A 510 -13.73 29.58 19.15
N MET A 511 -13.89 28.85 18.05
CA MET A 511 -15.10 28.83 17.22
C MET A 511 -16.17 27.84 17.71
N GLY A 512 -16.00 27.22 18.90
CA GLY A 512 -16.91 26.20 19.42
C GLY A 512 -16.86 24.85 18.69
N LYS A 513 -15.85 24.62 17.84
CA LYS A 513 -15.67 23.40 17.05
C LYS A 513 -14.68 22.44 17.73
N LYS A 514 -14.86 21.14 17.49
CA LYS A 514 -13.94 20.11 18.00
C LYS A 514 -12.56 20.21 17.30
N PRO A 515 -11.44 20.14 18.04
CA PRO A 515 -10.11 20.08 17.45
C PRO A 515 -9.93 18.78 16.63
N ARG A 516 -9.22 18.86 15.50
CA ARG A 516 -9.07 17.74 14.55
C ARG A 516 -7.70 17.65 13.88
N MET A 517 -6.96 18.75 13.78
CA MET A 517 -5.73 18.81 12.99
C MET A 517 -4.59 18.05 13.63
N VAL A 518 -4.41 18.15 14.95
CA VAL A 518 -3.36 17.40 15.65
C VAL A 518 -3.61 15.89 15.53
N LYS A 519 -4.87 15.46 15.68
CA LYS A 519 -5.26 14.05 15.49
C LYS A 519 -4.97 13.55 14.07
N LEU A 520 -5.23 14.39 13.06
CA LEU A 520 -4.91 14.09 11.67
C LEU A 520 -3.40 13.91 11.45
N TYR A 521 -2.58 14.80 12.01
CA TYR A 521 -1.12 14.68 11.90
C TYR A 521 -0.57 13.48 12.66
N ASN A 522 -1.06 13.16 13.86
CA ASN A 522 -0.63 11.96 14.58
C ASN A 522 -0.88 10.69 13.77
N LYS A 523 -2.04 10.60 13.10
CA LYS A 523 -2.34 9.49 12.19
C LYS A 523 -1.37 9.46 10.99
N LEU A 524 -1.12 10.62 10.37
CA LEU A 524 -0.18 10.74 9.25
C LEU A 524 1.25 10.34 9.66
N HIS A 525 1.74 10.81 10.80
CA HIS A 525 3.07 10.51 11.33
C HIS A 525 3.25 9.02 11.63
N ARG A 526 2.25 8.38 12.24
CA ARG A 526 2.27 6.92 12.42
C ARG A 526 2.36 6.19 11.08
N SER A 527 1.59 6.61 10.07
CA SER A 527 1.63 5.99 8.74
C SER A 527 2.97 6.17 8.03
N ILE A 528 3.61 7.36 8.09
CA ILE A 528 4.92 7.56 7.44
C ILE A 528 6.06 6.89 8.20
N GLU A 529 5.97 6.73 9.53
CA GLU A 529 7.00 6.02 10.30
C GLU A 529 7.06 4.55 9.91
N CYS A 530 5.90 3.90 9.68
CA CYS A 530 5.86 2.52 9.17
C CYS A 530 6.54 2.37 7.78
N LEU A 531 6.69 3.45 7.02
CA LEU A 531 7.29 3.45 5.68
C LEU A 531 8.77 3.84 5.68
N LYS A 532 9.28 4.38 6.79
CA LYS A 532 10.63 4.94 6.90
C LYS A 532 11.72 3.97 6.49
N PHE A 533 11.58 2.68 6.85
CA PHE A 533 12.53 1.65 6.42
C PHE A 533 12.60 1.55 4.89
N PHE A 534 11.46 1.60 4.19
CA PHE A 534 11.40 1.51 2.73
C PHE A 534 11.80 2.79 2.00
N THR A 535 11.60 3.95 2.62
CA THR A 535 12.02 5.22 2.02
C THR A 535 13.49 5.56 2.29
N CYS A 536 14.14 4.90 3.25
CA CYS A 536 15.56 5.12 3.58
C CYS A 536 16.50 4.06 3.02
N ASN A 537 15.97 3.00 2.40
CA ASN A 537 16.77 1.92 1.83
C ASN A 537 16.37 1.69 0.36
N GLU A 538 17.23 0.99 -0.36
CA GLU A 538 16.99 0.53 -1.71
C GLU A 538 17.47 -0.91 -1.87
N TRP A 539 17.00 -1.57 -2.92
CA TRP A 539 17.21 -2.99 -3.15
C TRP A 539 17.53 -3.27 -4.61
N GLN A 540 18.32 -4.32 -4.81
CA GLN A 540 18.57 -4.90 -6.12
C GLN A 540 17.87 -6.26 -6.20
N TRP A 541 17.18 -6.50 -7.32
CA TRP A 541 16.36 -7.68 -7.54
C TRP A 541 16.94 -8.52 -8.67
N ALA A 542 17.07 -9.84 -8.46
CA ALA A 542 17.29 -10.75 -9.58
C ALA A 542 16.02 -10.82 -10.47
N ASN A 543 16.20 -11.00 -11.77
CA ASN A 543 15.12 -10.99 -12.77
C ASN A 543 15.24 -12.15 -13.77
N THR A 544 15.94 -13.23 -13.41
CA THR A 544 16.26 -14.35 -14.30
C THR A 544 15.00 -15.08 -14.78
N ASN A 545 14.08 -15.40 -13.87
CA ASN A 545 12.82 -16.07 -14.19
C ASN A 545 11.86 -15.13 -14.94
N HIS A 546 11.89 -13.84 -14.64
CA HIS A 546 11.16 -12.82 -15.39
C HIS A 546 11.57 -12.78 -16.87
N ASP A 547 12.87 -12.71 -17.13
CA ASP A 547 13.39 -12.70 -18.50
C ASP A 547 13.18 -14.04 -19.19
N MET A 548 13.37 -15.16 -18.51
CA MET A 548 13.02 -16.49 -19.04
C MET A 548 11.56 -16.55 -19.50
N LEU A 549 10.61 -16.10 -18.66
CA LEU A 549 9.18 -16.12 -18.99
C LEU A 549 8.86 -15.30 -20.24
N LYS A 550 9.50 -14.14 -20.46
CA LYS A 550 9.31 -13.35 -21.68
C LYS A 550 9.65 -14.13 -22.95
N HIS A 551 10.74 -14.92 -22.91
CA HIS A 551 11.20 -15.68 -24.07
C HIS A 551 10.32 -16.90 -24.37
N GLN A 552 9.50 -17.34 -23.42
CA GLN A 552 8.56 -18.45 -23.60
C GLN A 552 7.21 -18.00 -24.19
N LEU A 553 6.87 -16.72 -24.08
CA LEU A 553 5.59 -16.19 -24.55
C LEU A 553 5.60 -15.93 -26.06
N LEU A 554 4.46 -16.16 -26.69
CA LEU A 554 4.24 -15.71 -28.07
C LEU A 554 4.30 -14.19 -28.15
N PRO A 555 4.77 -13.60 -29.27
CA PRO A 555 4.82 -12.14 -29.41
C PRO A 555 3.46 -11.45 -29.20
N ALA A 556 2.36 -12.10 -29.62
CA ALA A 556 1.00 -11.61 -29.40
C ALA A 556 0.59 -11.64 -27.92
N ASP A 557 0.99 -12.67 -27.18
CA ASP A 557 0.73 -12.79 -25.75
C ASP A 557 1.59 -11.81 -24.96
N LEU A 558 2.87 -11.62 -25.31
CA LEU A 558 3.74 -10.63 -24.68
C LEU A 558 3.20 -9.20 -24.87
N LYS A 559 2.57 -8.92 -26.01
CA LYS A 559 1.88 -7.64 -26.25
C LYS A 559 0.63 -7.48 -25.38
N THR A 560 -0.15 -8.56 -25.23
CA THR A 560 -1.42 -8.55 -24.49
C THR A 560 -1.19 -8.54 -22.97
N PHE A 561 -0.32 -9.40 -22.49
CA PHE A 561 0.09 -9.56 -21.09
C PHE A 561 1.49 -8.98 -20.90
N TYR A 562 1.67 -7.72 -21.26
CA TYR A 562 2.96 -7.05 -21.13
C TYR A 562 3.36 -6.91 -19.65
N PHE A 563 4.65 -7.06 -19.37
CA PHE A 563 5.18 -6.86 -18.02
C PHE A 563 6.63 -6.37 -18.01
N ASP A 564 7.10 -5.85 -19.15
CA ASP A 564 8.36 -5.13 -19.22
C ASP A 564 8.16 -3.66 -18.80
N PRO A 565 8.80 -3.21 -17.70
CA PRO A 565 8.69 -1.83 -17.24
C PRO A 565 9.58 -0.85 -18.02
N LEU A 566 10.48 -1.31 -18.89
CA LEU A 566 11.43 -0.42 -19.59
C LEU A 566 10.75 0.69 -20.40
N PRO A 567 9.61 0.47 -21.11
CA PRO A 567 8.94 1.53 -21.86
C PRO A 567 8.11 2.50 -20.99
N LEU A 568 8.07 2.31 -19.67
CA LEU A 568 7.32 3.18 -18.74
C LEU A 568 8.00 4.56 -18.63
N HIS A 569 7.25 5.62 -18.93
CA HIS A 569 7.72 7.00 -18.74
C HIS A 569 7.24 7.56 -17.39
N TRP A 570 8.14 7.63 -16.41
CA TRP A 570 7.84 8.00 -15.02
C TRP A 570 7.08 9.33 -14.84
N PRO A 571 7.47 10.46 -15.48
CA PRO A 571 6.74 11.71 -15.30
C PRO A 571 5.26 11.61 -15.67
N THR A 572 4.96 11.01 -16.83
CA THR A 572 3.58 10.83 -17.29
C THR A 572 2.82 9.83 -16.43
N TYR A 573 3.49 8.76 -15.98
CA TYR A 573 2.89 7.79 -15.07
C TYR A 573 2.45 8.43 -13.75
N ILE A 574 3.34 9.19 -13.10
CA ILE A 574 3.03 9.86 -11.83
C ILE A 574 1.97 10.96 -12.01
N GLU A 575 1.99 11.71 -13.13
CA GLU A 575 0.94 12.68 -13.44
C GLU A 575 -0.44 12.00 -13.56
N ASN A 576 -0.52 10.89 -14.30
CA ASN A 576 -1.75 10.09 -14.43
C ASN A 576 -2.17 9.49 -13.09
N TYR A 577 -1.22 9.05 -12.25
CA TYR A 577 -1.50 8.57 -10.90
C TYR A 577 -2.11 9.71 -10.05
N CYS A 578 -1.50 10.89 -9.99
CA CYS A 578 -2.05 12.04 -9.25
C CYS A 578 -3.46 12.42 -9.72
N LEU A 579 -3.71 12.39 -11.04
CA LEU A 579 -5.03 12.62 -11.62
C LEU A 579 -6.03 11.52 -11.23
N GLY A 580 -5.59 10.27 -11.27
CA GLY A 580 -6.37 9.11 -10.85
C GLY A 580 -6.76 9.15 -9.37
N ALA A 581 -5.82 9.53 -8.50
CA ALA A 581 -6.10 9.72 -7.08
C ALA A 581 -7.17 10.80 -6.84
N LYS A 582 -7.13 11.91 -7.60
CA LYS A 582 -8.20 12.93 -7.59
C LYS A 582 -9.55 12.33 -7.99
N LYS A 583 -9.60 11.65 -9.15
CA LYS A 583 -10.85 11.22 -9.77
C LYS A 583 -11.49 10.00 -9.11
N TYR A 584 -10.70 9.01 -8.71
CA TYR A 584 -11.19 7.68 -8.34
C TYR A 584 -11.12 7.41 -6.83
N VAL A 585 -10.17 8.05 -6.12
CA VAL A 585 -10.01 7.86 -4.67
C VAL A 585 -10.71 8.97 -3.89
N LEU A 586 -10.55 10.22 -4.34
CA LEU A 586 -11.22 11.38 -3.74
C LEU A 586 -12.60 11.69 -4.34
N ASN A 587 -12.94 11.04 -5.47
CA ASN A 587 -14.18 11.29 -6.21
C ASN A 587 -14.37 12.77 -6.59
N GLU A 588 -13.28 13.50 -6.83
CA GLU A 588 -13.30 14.90 -7.22
C GLU A 588 -13.38 15.03 -8.75
N ASP A 589 -14.35 15.78 -9.26
CA ASP A 589 -14.54 15.97 -10.70
C ASP A 589 -13.57 17.01 -11.28
N LEU A 590 -13.28 16.90 -12.58
CA LEU A 590 -12.37 17.84 -13.26
C LEU A 590 -13.00 19.22 -13.49
N SER A 591 -14.33 19.31 -13.50
CA SER A 591 -15.05 20.60 -13.50
C SER A 591 -14.74 21.46 -12.27
N GLY A 592 -14.31 20.86 -11.15
CA GLY A 592 -13.89 21.57 -9.93
C GLY A 592 -12.51 22.24 -10.03
N LEU A 593 -11.73 21.97 -11.09
CA LEU A 593 -10.36 22.48 -11.22
C LEU A 593 -10.22 24.01 -11.20
N PRO A 594 -11.09 24.81 -11.83
CA PRO A 594 -11.01 26.27 -11.75
C PRO A 594 -11.11 26.78 -10.31
N ALA A 595 -12.04 26.24 -9.53
CA ALA A 595 -12.22 26.58 -8.12
C ALA A 595 -11.01 26.15 -7.27
N ALA A 596 -10.52 24.92 -7.47
CA ALA A 596 -9.33 24.43 -6.78
C ALA A 596 -8.08 25.28 -7.09
N ARG A 597 -7.88 25.70 -8.35
CA ARG A 597 -6.81 26.62 -8.76
C ARG A 597 -6.96 28.00 -8.12
N ALA A 598 -8.18 28.53 -8.04
CA ALA A 598 -8.45 29.80 -7.33
C ALA A 598 -8.10 29.71 -5.84
N HIS A 599 -8.47 28.61 -5.17
CA HIS A 599 -8.09 28.35 -3.78
C HIS A 599 -6.57 28.27 -3.58
N ILE A 600 -5.87 27.57 -4.47
CA ILE A 600 -4.39 27.49 -4.45
C ILE A 600 -3.72 28.84 -4.72
N ARG A 601 -4.33 29.73 -5.53
CA ARG A 601 -3.87 31.12 -5.69
C ARG A 601 -4.08 31.92 -4.40
N LYS A 602 -5.24 31.79 -3.74
CA LYS A 602 -5.50 32.42 -2.43
C LYS A 602 -4.48 31.98 -1.39
N LEU A 603 -4.20 30.68 -1.29
CA LEU A 603 -3.17 30.14 -0.39
C LEU A 603 -1.76 30.66 -0.72
N ARG A 604 -1.47 30.95 -2.01
CA ARG A 604 -0.21 31.62 -2.42
C ARG A 604 -0.11 33.01 -1.83
N ILE A 605 -1.18 33.79 -1.98
CA ILE A 605 -1.25 35.17 -1.50
C ILE A 605 -1.12 35.21 0.02
N ILE A 606 -1.86 34.35 0.73
CA ILE A 606 -1.76 34.22 2.19
C ILE A 606 -0.31 33.94 2.61
N ARG A 607 0.39 33.01 1.93
CA ARG A 607 1.79 32.73 2.23
C ARG A 607 2.69 33.94 2.00
N TYR A 608 2.52 34.67 0.89
CA TYR A 608 3.33 35.85 0.63
C TYR A 608 3.07 36.96 1.64
N VAL A 609 1.81 37.23 1.97
CA VAL A 609 1.44 38.22 3.00
C VAL A 609 2.06 37.84 4.34
N PHE A 610 1.93 36.58 4.75
CA PHE A 610 2.50 36.08 6.00
C PHE A 610 4.03 36.20 6.04
N ASN A 611 4.72 35.76 4.98
CA ASN A 611 6.18 35.84 4.90
C ASN A 611 6.67 37.29 4.87
N SER A 612 5.99 38.17 4.13
CA SER A 612 6.30 39.61 4.10
C SER A 612 6.09 40.25 5.47
N ALA A 613 5.02 39.90 6.19
CA ALA A 613 4.78 40.38 7.55
C ALA A 613 5.89 39.94 8.52
N ILE A 614 6.30 38.67 8.48
CA ILE A 614 7.45 38.17 9.28
C ILE A 614 8.73 38.92 8.92
N ALA A 615 9.02 39.08 7.63
CA ALA A 615 10.21 39.80 7.18
C ALA A 615 10.23 41.26 7.69
N VAL A 616 9.09 41.95 7.63
CA VAL A 616 8.95 43.32 8.16
C VAL A 616 9.15 43.36 9.68
N ILE A 617 8.60 42.39 10.43
CA ILE A 617 8.77 42.32 11.88
C ILE A 617 10.24 42.07 12.24
N LEU A 618 10.88 41.08 11.60
CA LEU A 618 12.30 40.78 11.82
C LEU A 618 13.18 41.97 11.46
N TRP A 619 12.89 42.64 10.34
CA TRP A 619 13.61 43.85 9.92
C TRP A 619 13.46 44.99 10.93
N ARG A 620 12.26 45.21 11.47
CA ARG A 620 12.04 46.20 12.54
C ARG A 620 12.82 45.88 13.81
N VAL A 621 12.82 44.62 14.24
CA VAL A 621 13.61 44.19 15.41
C VAL A 621 15.10 44.40 15.17
N LEU A 622 15.60 44.06 13.97
CA LEU A 622 17.00 44.24 13.61
C LEU A 622 17.42 45.72 13.62
N ILE A 623 16.64 46.61 13.00
CA ILE A 623 16.88 48.07 13.02
C ILE A 623 16.83 48.62 14.44
N ALA A 624 15.90 48.13 15.27
CA ALA A 624 15.78 48.59 16.65
C ALA A 624 17.00 48.19 17.50
N LYS A 625 17.62 47.04 17.21
CA LYS A 625 18.72 46.49 17.99
C LYS A 625 20.12 46.77 17.43
N SER A 626 20.25 47.20 16.17
CA SER A 626 21.54 47.43 15.51
C SER A 626 21.64 48.83 14.91
N GLN A 627 22.59 49.63 15.43
CA GLN A 627 22.93 50.95 14.88
C GLN A 627 23.37 50.84 13.41
N PHE A 628 24.16 49.82 13.07
CA PHE A 628 24.61 49.57 11.71
C PHE A 628 23.43 49.32 10.76
N ALA A 629 22.50 48.43 11.14
CA ALA A 629 21.32 48.14 10.33
C ALA A 629 20.44 49.37 10.13
N ARG A 630 20.29 50.20 11.17
CA ARG A 630 19.57 51.47 11.11
C ARG A 630 20.23 52.48 10.15
N ASN A 631 21.55 52.64 10.24
CA ASN A 631 22.29 53.53 9.37
C ASN A 631 22.22 53.06 7.90
N LEU A 632 22.39 51.76 7.65
CA LEU A 632 22.26 51.15 6.33
C LEU A 632 20.84 51.35 5.76
N TRP A 633 19.80 51.18 6.59
CA TRP A 633 18.42 51.43 6.17
C TRP A 633 18.18 52.87 5.73
N PHE A 634 18.58 53.85 6.54
CA PHE A 634 18.41 55.26 6.18
C PHE A 634 19.23 55.65 4.95
N PHE A 635 20.42 55.06 4.77
CA PHE A 635 21.21 55.21 3.55
C PHE A 635 20.47 54.69 2.31
N ILE A 636 19.92 53.48 2.36
CA ILE A 636 19.16 52.88 1.25
C ILE A 636 17.89 53.69 0.95
N VAL A 637 17.11 54.05 1.98
CA VAL A 637 15.90 54.89 1.81
C VAL A 637 16.27 56.24 1.21
N GLY A 638 17.39 56.84 1.64
CA GLY A 638 17.92 58.08 1.07
C GLY A 638 18.29 57.95 -0.41
N LEU A 639 18.92 56.83 -0.81
CA LEU A 639 19.21 56.54 -2.23
C LEU A 639 17.94 56.40 -3.06
N VAL A 640 16.95 55.66 -2.57
CA VAL A 640 15.66 55.50 -3.26
C VAL A 640 14.94 56.84 -3.41
N PHE A 641 14.92 57.67 -2.35
CA PHE A 641 14.30 59.00 -2.41
C PHE A 641 15.00 59.91 -3.42
N LYS A 642 16.34 59.93 -3.44
CA LYS A 642 17.12 60.66 -4.46
C LYS A 642 16.84 60.15 -5.87
N PHE A 643 16.72 58.84 -6.05
CA PHE A 643 16.40 58.23 -7.35
C PHE A 643 14.99 58.60 -7.82
N VAL A 644 13.99 58.55 -6.95
CA VAL A 644 12.60 58.96 -7.28
C VAL A 644 12.52 60.46 -7.57
N GLN A 645 13.25 61.30 -6.83
CA GLN A 645 13.35 62.73 -7.11
C GLN A 645 13.99 63.00 -8.47
N TYR A 646 15.08 62.31 -8.81
CA TYR A 646 15.72 62.41 -10.12
C TYR A 646 14.75 62.09 -11.27
N PHE A 647 13.99 60.99 -11.17
CA PHE A 647 13.00 60.64 -12.20
C PHE A 647 11.81 61.61 -12.26
N ARG A 648 11.35 62.13 -11.12
CA ARG A 648 10.32 63.19 -11.11
C ARG A 648 10.80 64.44 -11.85
N ILE A 649 12.00 64.93 -11.52
CA ILE A 649 12.60 66.12 -12.16
C ILE A 649 12.78 65.89 -13.67
N THR A 650 13.27 64.72 -14.06
CA THR A 650 13.47 64.37 -15.48
C THR A 650 12.14 64.26 -16.24
N SER A 651 11.08 63.73 -15.60
CA SER A 651 9.74 63.65 -16.21
C SER A 651 9.05 65.01 -16.36
N THR A 652 9.35 65.97 -15.47
CA THR A 652 8.86 67.36 -15.60
C THR A 652 9.59 68.13 -16.68
N MET A 653 10.87 67.86 -16.93
CA MET A 653 11.63 68.50 -18.01
C MET A 653 11.32 67.97 -19.42
N GLN A 654 10.67 66.79 -19.55
CA GLN A 654 10.18 66.28 -20.84
C GLN A 654 8.78 66.78 -21.21
N LYS A 655 8.09 67.52 -20.33
CA LYS A 655 6.75 68.09 -20.56
C LYS A 655 6.72 69.63 -20.68
N SER A 656 7.86 70.29 -20.47
CA SER A 656 8.10 71.69 -20.87
C SER A 656 8.82 71.69 -22.21
#